data_AF-A0A9W9ZGR6-F1
#
_entry.id   AF-A0A9W9ZGR6-F1
#
_cell.length_a   1.000
_cell.length_b   1.000
_cell.length_c   1.000
_cell.angle_alpha   90.00
_cell.angle_beta   90.00
_cell.angle_gamma   90.00
#
_symmetry.space_group_name_H-M   'P 1'
#
loop_
_entity.id
_entity.type
_entity.pdbx_description
1 polymer ?
#
loop_
_entity_poly.entity_id
_entity_poly.type
_entity_poly.pdbx_seq_one_letter_code
_entity_poly.pdbx_strand_id
1 'polypeptide(L)'
;MHAIKTETFLSGKKLTDQNTLKGALSALEQEIVPDSPPASSSKGYRKSLALSLFYKFYLTVLGDKASARVKSAAEPFIRAVSTGSQSYDSQSKEYPLTQPMTKLAAKLQTSGEAQYVSDIPIQSGELYAAFVVSTKGNCKIDSLDASEALKLPGVVKYITVSDIPKGGINNFMPTSFGLHLRSGAVAYAGQALGLIIADTQRHADEAVKSVTVTYKEQKPPLLTIDEAVAAKSFFDPQAKPLKKGDPDTAIKNSPHIVQGAVSTGPQYHFHMETQMALCVPEDDGITVHCPTQGVDLTQAAVAQTLNFPVQSVNMSVKRCGGAYGARITRANQIATACALATYVTKRPVRLRMDLNTNMEMVGLREPYKATYKVGVANDGKLNGIDMNLYCDCGSSVNDIDVSLAQGWADNVYFCDNWNIVPYATHTNTAGNTWCRAPGSVQAVFIIETIMEHVAKELKMTPEDIRKANFYKNGQETQMNQTLKYCSISTLWNDLLVSSDFQNRKIAIDTFNKNNRWRKRGISVVPLKYGISWLGEQFTAMVSIYHADGTIAIAHGGIEIGQGINTKVAQVAAYQLKCPLEKIAIKPTTAFSNPNSGSTGASITSELCCKTVMGCCDILNKVIDPVRQTMPSASWADIITKCYNKGLDLSAKYMFIDTSPPPYAYNTYGVTCTEVELDVLTGEREILRTDILNDCGQSMNPELDVGQVEGAFVMGLGFWLTEKIIYDPDTGRNLTVELGVSLLKNAPNPLGILRAKAVSEPPLCMSCACLFAVKHAVEEARTEIGKGDGYFVMNGPSTVEDTQLACLVDPSQFTL
;
A
#
# COMPACT_ATOMS: atom_id res chain seq x y z
N MET A 1 35.63 15.09 10.52
CA MET A 1 36.84 14.31 10.17
C MET A 1 37.48 14.94 8.94
N HIS A 2 38.77 14.73 8.70
CA HIS A 2 39.52 15.38 7.62
C HIS A 2 40.65 14.45 7.14
N ALA A 3 40.89 14.38 5.82
CA ALA A 3 41.74 13.36 5.18
C ALA A 3 43.17 13.87 4.92
N ILE A 4 43.88 14.16 6.00
CA ILE A 4 45.18 14.86 5.99
C ILE A 4 46.26 14.04 5.28
N LYS A 5 46.26 12.71 5.38
CA LYS A 5 47.23 11.85 4.67
C LYS A 5 46.98 11.88 3.18
N THR A 6 45.72 11.86 2.73
CA THR A 6 45.37 11.96 1.31
C THR A 6 45.74 13.32 0.72
N GLU A 7 45.47 14.42 1.43
CA GLU A 7 45.89 15.76 1.01
C GLU A 7 47.42 15.88 0.94
N THR A 8 48.13 15.37 1.95
CA THR A 8 49.61 15.33 1.98
C THR A 8 50.15 14.50 0.82
N PHE A 9 49.51 13.38 0.47
CA PHE A 9 49.88 12.57 -0.70
C PHE A 9 49.69 13.34 -2.01
N LEU A 10 48.62 14.12 -2.17
CA LEU A 10 48.30 14.84 -3.42
C LEU A 10 49.22 16.05 -3.68
N SER A 11 49.84 16.61 -2.63
CA SER A 11 50.67 17.81 -2.74
C SER A 11 51.77 17.68 -3.81
N GLY A 12 51.83 18.66 -4.72
CA GLY A 12 52.80 18.72 -5.81
C GLY A 12 52.60 17.73 -6.97
N LYS A 13 51.56 16.87 -6.95
CA LYS A 13 51.33 15.87 -8.00
C LYS A 13 50.46 16.36 -9.15
N LYS A 14 50.58 15.69 -10.31
CA LYS A 14 49.78 15.98 -11.50
C LYS A 14 48.51 15.14 -11.48
N LEU A 15 47.34 15.79 -11.37
CA LEU A 15 46.07 15.07 -11.32
C LEU A 15 45.77 14.25 -12.59
N THR A 16 46.38 14.59 -13.74
CA THR A 16 46.27 13.83 -15.00
C THR A 16 47.08 12.52 -15.03
N ASP A 17 47.75 12.14 -13.94
CA ASP A 17 48.43 10.85 -13.81
C ASP A 17 47.56 9.83 -13.07
N GLN A 18 47.35 8.67 -13.71
CA GLN A 18 46.58 7.54 -13.19
C GLN A 18 47.14 6.98 -11.87
N ASN A 19 48.46 7.07 -11.66
CA ASN A 19 49.11 6.59 -10.43
C ASN A 19 48.86 7.55 -9.25
N THR A 20 48.75 8.86 -9.53
CA THR A 20 48.35 9.88 -8.57
C THR A 20 46.91 9.63 -8.08
N LEU A 21 45.96 9.31 -8.97
CA LEU A 21 44.61 8.90 -8.55
C LEU A 21 44.66 7.63 -7.69
N LYS A 22 45.33 6.56 -8.16
CA LYS A 22 45.38 5.27 -7.46
C LYS A 22 45.97 5.39 -6.06
N GLY A 23 47.10 6.09 -5.90
CA GLY A 23 47.72 6.28 -4.59
C GLY A 23 46.92 7.19 -3.66
N ALA A 24 46.18 8.17 -4.18
CA ALA A 24 45.28 9.00 -3.38
C ALA A 24 44.07 8.20 -2.88
N LEU A 25 43.49 7.34 -3.72
CA LEU A 25 42.45 6.39 -3.31
C LEU A 25 42.97 5.42 -2.24
N SER A 26 44.18 4.87 -2.40
CA SER A 26 44.79 3.98 -1.40
C SER A 26 45.08 4.67 -0.07
N ALA A 27 45.48 5.96 -0.08
CA ALA A 27 45.65 6.75 1.14
C ALA A 27 44.29 7.00 1.83
N LEU A 28 43.28 7.39 1.06
CA LEU A 28 41.94 7.69 1.56
C LEU A 28 41.26 6.43 2.12
N GLU A 29 41.49 5.28 1.48
CA GLU A 29 40.97 3.99 1.93
C GLU A 29 41.51 3.60 3.32
N GLN A 30 42.77 3.95 3.64
CA GLN A 30 43.38 3.70 4.94
C GLN A 30 43.01 4.74 6.00
N GLU A 31 42.54 5.92 5.58
CA GLU A 31 42.19 7.04 6.45
C GLU A 31 40.69 7.05 6.82
N ILE A 32 39.81 6.48 5.98
CA ILE A 32 38.37 6.37 6.24
C ILE A 32 38.03 5.06 6.96
N VAL A 33 37.66 5.19 8.24
CA VAL A 33 37.18 4.10 9.10
C VAL A 33 35.77 4.42 9.61
N PRO A 34 34.70 3.90 8.97
CA PRO A 34 33.33 4.16 9.42
C PRO A 34 32.99 3.48 10.76
N ASP A 35 32.13 4.14 11.53
CA ASP A 35 31.39 3.59 12.67
C ASP A 35 30.27 2.62 12.21
N SER A 36 29.34 2.22 13.09
CA SER A 36 28.18 1.41 12.69
C SER A 36 26.97 1.54 13.63
N PRO A 37 26.37 2.74 13.78
CA PRO A 37 25.09 2.86 14.49
C PRO A 37 23.98 2.09 13.74
N PRO A 38 23.02 1.43 14.43
CA PRO A 38 22.08 0.49 13.79
C PRO A 38 21.23 1.05 12.66
N ALA A 39 20.86 2.32 12.73
CA ALA A 39 19.99 2.99 11.74
C ALA A 39 20.77 3.65 10.57
N SER A 40 22.02 3.25 10.31
CA SER A 40 22.84 3.78 9.22
C SER A 40 23.34 2.70 8.29
N SER A 41 23.57 3.06 7.03
CA SER A 41 24.18 2.18 6.03
C SER A 41 25.51 1.56 6.49
N SER A 42 25.80 0.39 5.94
CA SER A 42 26.94 -0.45 6.33
C SER A 42 28.28 0.27 6.17
N LYS A 43 29.28 -0.23 6.92
CA LYS A 43 30.68 0.18 6.76
C LYS A 43 31.18 0.01 5.33
N GLY A 44 30.78 -1.07 4.66
CA GLY A 44 31.16 -1.37 3.28
C GLY A 44 30.66 -0.30 2.32
N TYR A 45 29.35 -0.03 2.33
CA TYR A 45 28.74 1.01 1.51
C TYR A 45 29.34 2.39 1.80
N ARG A 46 29.40 2.81 3.07
CA ARG A 46 29.89 4.15 3.43
C ARG A 46 31.38 4.36 3.11
N LYS A 47 32.22 3.31 3.17
CA LYS A 47 33.61 3.38 2.72
C LYS A 47 33.71 3.46 1.19
N SER A 48 32.99 2.60 0.47
CA SER A 48 32.90 2.62 -1.00
C SER A 48 32.43 3.99 -1.51
N LEU A 49 31.31 4.49 -0.96
CA LEU A 49 30.71 5.78 -1.29
C LEU A 49 31.71 6.94 -1.11
N ALA A 50 32.53 6.94 -0.06
CA ALA A 50 33.49 8.02 0.16
C ALA A 50 34.64 8.00 -0.87
N LEU A 51 35.11 6.82 -1.28
CA LEU A 51 36.09 6.67 -2.37
C LEU A 51 35.48 7.08 -3.72
N SER A 52 34.24 6.66 -3.98
CA SER A 52 33.44 7.07 -5.14
C SER A 52 33.25 8.59 -5.22
N LEU A 53 32.88 9.25 -4.12
CA LEU A 53 32.68 10.71 -4.07
C LEU A 53 33.99 11.48 -4.27
N PHE A 54 35.11 10.99 -3.70
CA PHE A 54 36.43 11.56 -3.97
C PHE A 54 36.82 11.42 -5.45
N TYR A 55 36.56 10.27 -6.06
CA TYR A 55 36.81 10.05 -7.49
C TYR A 55 35.90 10.91 -8.40
N LYS A 56 34.61 11.07 -8.06
CA LYS A 56 33.73 12.04 -8.73
C LYS A 56 34.32 13.45 -8.71
N PHE A 57 34.70 13.94 -7.52
CA PHE A 57 35.36 15.24 -7.35
C PHE A 57 36.66 15.35 -8.16
N TYR A 58 37.49 14.31 -8.17
CA TYR A 58 38.73 14.25 -8.94
C TYR A 58 38.47 14.43 -10.45
N LEU A 59 37.43 13.79 -10.98
CA LEU A 59 36.99 13.97 -12.36
C LEU A 59 36.40 15.38 -12.62
N THR A 60 35.64 15.94 -11.67
CA THR A 60 35.12 17.32 -11.76
C THR A 60 36.27 18.33 -11.86
N VAL A 61 37.37 18.12 -11.13
CA VAL A 61 38.59 18.97 -11.18
C VAL A 61 39.39 18.77 -12.47
N LEU A 62 39.33 17.60 -13.10
CA LEU A 62 39.95 17.37 -14.41
C LEU A 62 39.16 18.01 -15.57
N GLY A 63 37.83 18.05 -15.47
CA GLY A 63 36.95 18.59 -16.52
C GLY A 63 37.16 17.86 -17.86
N ASP A 64 37.39 18.61 -18.93
CA ASP A 64 37.64 18.05 -20.28
C ASP A 64 38.96 17.30 -20.45
N LYS A 65 39.77 17.18 -19.39
CA LYS A 65 40.95 16.29 -19.35
C LYS A 65 40.60 14.87 -18.94
N ALA A 66 39.39 14.64 -18.40
CA ALA A 66 38.87 13.30 -18.16
C ALA A 66 38.40 12.66 -19.48
N SER A 67 38.52 11.34 -19.60
CA SER A 67 38.04 10.62 -20.77
C SER A 67 36.51 10.66 -20.83
N ALA A 68 35.97 10.83 -22.05
CA ALA A 68 34.52 10.94 -22.27
C ALA A 68 33.73 9.74 -21.73
N ARG A 69 34.38 8.59 -21.57
CA ARG A 69 33.79 7.34 -21.02
C ARG A 69 33.45 7.43 -19.53
N VAL A 70 34.20 8.23 -18.76
CA VAL A 70 34.03 8.37 -17.30
C VAL A 70 33.46 9.73 -16.88
N LYS A 71 33.51 10.75 -17.75
CA LYS A 71 33.13 12.15 -17.44
C LYS A 71 31.76 12.30 -16.76
N SER A 72 30.76 11.50 -17.15
CA SER A 72 29.40 11.52 -16.56
C SER A 72 29.31 11.04 -15.10
N ALA A 73 30.40 10.54 -14.50
CA ALA A 73 30.51 10.39 -13.04
C ALA A 73 30.57 11.74 -12.31
N ALA A 74 31.22 12.75 -12.92
CA ALA A 74 31.40 14.09 -12.35
C ALA A 74 30.17 14.99 -12.51
N GLU A 75 29.19 14.58 -13.32
CA GLU A 75 27.94 15.29 -13.54
C GLU A 75 26.93 14.92 -12.44
N PRO A 76 26.27 15.88 -11.79
CA PRO A 76 25.23 15.61 -10.79
C PRO A 76 23.91 15.20 -11.46
N PHE A 77 23.05 14.48 -10.74
CA PHE A 77 21.64 14.39 -11.14
C PHE A 77 20.98 15.77 -11.00
N ILE A 78 20.44 16.31 -12.10
CA ILE A 78 19.68 17.57 -12.10
C ILE A 78 18.23 17.25 -12.44
N ARG A 79 17.44 16.97 -11.39
CA ARG A 79 16.04 16.60 -11.54
C ARG A 79 15.22 17.75 -12.12
N ALA A 80 14.67 17.53 -13.31
CA ALA A 80 13.79 18.48 -13.97
C ALA A 80 12.41 18.57 -13.30
N VAL A 81 11.64 19.62 -13.62
CA VAL A 81 10.21 19.68 -13.29
C VAL A 81 9.50 18.49 -13.93
N SER A 82 8.87 17.65 -13.12
CA SER A 82 8.20 16.45 -13.62
C SER A 82 6.98 16.80 -14.46
N THR A 83 6.91 16.25 -15.67
CA THR A 83 5.82 16.44 -16.63
C THR A 83 5.16 15.11 -16.97
N GLY A 84 3.83 15.08 -17.11
CA GLY A 84 3.08 13.91 -17.54
C GLY A 84 2.00 14.27 -18.55
N SER A 85 1.50 13.27 -19.27
CA SER A 85 0.33 13.37 -20.14
C SER A 85 -0.66 12.27 -19.79
N GLN A 86 -1.92 12.66 -19.58
CA GLN A 86 -3.01 11.75 -19.22
C GLN A 86 -3.90 11.54 -20.46
N SER A 87 -4.39 10.32 -20.69
CA SER A 87 -5.23 10.04 -21.86
C SER A 87 -6.28 8.98 -21.53
N TYR A 88 -7.54 9.39 -21.63
CA TYR A 88 -8.73 8.59 -21.33
C TYR A 88 -9.83 8.92 -22.35
N ASP A 89 -11.00 8.29 -22.22
CA ASP A 89 -12.20 8.60 -22.98
C ASP A 89 -13.38 8.88 -22.04
N SER A 90 -14.48 9.40 -22.58
CA SER A 90 -15.65 9.81 -21.81
C SER A 90 -16.88 9.87 -22.72
N GLN A 91 -18.08 9.62 -22.19
CA GLN A 91 -19.32 9.57 -22.98
C GLN A 91 -20.24 10.73 -22.62
N SER A 92 -20.12 11.85 -23.33
CA SER A 92 -20.90 13.09 -23.11
C SER A 92 -22.43 12.89 -23.10
N LYS A 93 -22.94 11.87 -23.80
CA LYS A 93 -24.36 11.49 -23.80
C LYS A 93 -24.84 10.85 -22.50
N GLU A 94 -23.92 10.35 -21.68
CA GLU A 94 -24.19 9.72 -20.38
C GLU A 94 -23.91 10.69 -19.20
N TYR A 95 -23.57 11.96 -19.45
CA TYR A 95 -23.22 12.89 -18.36
C TYR A 95 -24.38 13.11 -17.36
N PRO A 96 -24.09 13.15 -16.04
CA PRO A 96 -22.75 13.22 -15.43
C PRO A 96 -22.04 11.87 -15.19
N LEU A 97 -22.61 10.72 -15.58
CA LEU A 97 -22.13 9.38 -15.20
C LEU A 97 -20.67 9.06 -15.58
N THR A 98 -20.17 9.62 -16.69
CA THR A 98 -18.80 9.38 -17.20
C THR A 98 -17.96 10.66 -17.26
N GLN A 99 -18.47 11.75 -16.68
CA GLN A 99 -17.87 13.06 -16.80
C GLN A 99 -16.51 13.09 -16.06
N PRO A 100 -15.40 13.53 -16.71
CA PRO A 100 -14.21 13.94 -15.98
C PRO A 100 -14.60 15.13 -15.11
N MET A 101 -14.63 14.93 -13.80
CA MET A 101 -14.93 16.00 -12.87
C MET A 101 -14.18 15.85 -11.56
N THR A 102 -13.62 16.98 -11.11
CA THR A 102 -12.91 17.08 -9.85
C THR A 102 -13.80 16.67 -8.68
N LYS A 103 -13.20 15.95 -7.72
CA LYS A 103 -13.82 15.46 -6.50
C LYS A 103 -14.68 16.54 -5.83
N LEU A 104 -15.93 16.21 -5.43
CA LEU A 104 -16.87 17.17 -4.82
C LEU A 104 -16.30 17.91 -3.60
N ALA A 105 -15.41 17.27 -2.84
CA ALA A 105 -14.77 17.85 -1.66
C ALA A 105 -13.51 18.69 -1.96
N ALA A 106 -12.96 18.67 -3.17
CA ALA A 106 -11.62 19.20 -3.46
C ALA A 106 -11.45 20.67 -3.08
N LYS A 107 -12.42 21.53 -3.41
CA LYS A 107 -12.38 22.97 -3.05
C LYS A 107 -12.31 23.19 -1.53
N LEU A 108 -13.07 22.41 -0.76
CA LEU A 108 -13.04 22.45 0.71
C LEU A 108 -11.72 21.91 1.26
N GLN A 109 -11.09 20.95 0.58
CA GLN A 109 -9.78 20.42 0.97
C GLN A 109 -8.65 21.42 0.66
N THR A 110 -8.75 22.20 -0.43
CA THR A 110 -7.75 23.23 -0.76
C THR A 110 -7.93 24.55 -0.02
N SER A 111 -9.12 24.83 0.53
CA SER A 111 -9.38 26.00 1.40
C SER A 111 -9.15 25.75 2.90
N GLY A 112 -9.08 24.48 3.32
CA GLY A 112 -9.03 24.09 4.73
C GLY A 112 -10.41 23.95 5.41
N GLU A 113 -11.51 24.11 4.67
CA GLU A 113 -12.88 23.98 5.18
C GLU A 113 -13.34 22.50 5.36
N ALA A 114 -12.60 21.54 4.81
CA ALA A 114 -12.94 20.11 4.85
C ALA A 114 -12.58 19.42 6.17
N GLN A 115 -13.35 19.67 7.24
CA GLN A 115 -13.14 19.09 8.58
C GLN A 115 -12.86 17.57 8.60
N TYR A 116 -11.74 17.18 9.21
CA TYR A 116 -11.42 15.82 9.66
C TYR A 116 -11.75 15.67 11.15
N VAL A 117 -11.50 14.50 11.75
CA VAL A 117 -11.94 14.26 13.14
C VAL A 117 -11.16 15.12 14.15
N SER A 118 -9.90 15.43 13.87
CA SER A 118 -9.12 16.36 14.70
C SER A 118 -9.61 17.81 14.63
N ASP A 119 -10.42 18.16 13.63
CA ASP A 119 -10.93 19.52 13.40
C ASP A 119 -12.32 19.75 14.05
N ILE A 120 -12.87 18.71 14.70
CA ILE A 120 -14.07 18.84 15.53
C ILE A 120 -13.72 19.75 16.71
N PRO A 121 -14.46 20.86 16.96
CA PRO A 121 -14.19 21.79 18.05
C PRO A 121 -14.08 21.10 19.41
N ILE A 122 -13.19 21.61 20.26
CA ILE A 122 -12.94 21.07 21.60
C ILE A 122 -14.16 21.36 22.48
N GLN A 123 -14.66 20.34 23.17
CA GLN A 123 -15.81 20.46 24.07
C GLN A 123 -15.39 20.96 25.47
N SER A 124 -16.31 21.62 26.18
CA SER A 124 -16.06 22.07 27.55
C SER A 124 -15.83 20.85 28.46
N GLY A 125 -14.66 20.77 29.09
CA GLY A 125 -14.29 19.63 29.92
C GLY A 125 -13.86 18.39 29.11
N GLU A 126 -13.57 18.50 27.82
CA GLU A 126 -12.83 17.47 27.07
C GLU A 126 -11.48 17.13 27.75
N LEU A 127 -11.00 15.92 27.54
CA LEU A 127 -9.71 15.41 27.98
C LEU A 127 -8.95 14.82 26.79
N TYR A 128 -7.66 14.59 26.97
CA TYR A 128 -6.79 13.96 25.98
C TYR A 128 -6.19 12.68 26.55
N ALA A 129 -5.89 11.72 25.69
CA ALA A 129 -5.25 10.47 26.08
C ALA A 129 -4.02 10.17 25.21
N ALA A 130 -3.08 9.43 25.78
CA ALA A 130 -1.91 8.87 25.12
C ALA A 130 -1.64 7.45 25.62
N PHE A 131 -1.13 6.58 24.75
CA PHE A 131 -0.81 5.19 25.10
C PHE A 131 0.51 5.09 25.87
N VAL A 132 0.51 4.27 26.93
CA VAL A 132 1.74 3.67 27.45
C VAL A 132 2.01 2.42 26.61
N VAL A 133 3.09 2.44 25.83
CA VAL A 133 3.54 1.33 24.99
C VAL A 133 4.75 0.62 25.58
N SER A 134 4.92 -0.66 25.23
CA SER A 134 6.08 -1.44 25.69
C SER A 134 7.37 -1.03 25.00
N THR A 135 8.47 -0.88 25.75
CA THR A 135 9.82 -0.71 25.18
C THR A 135 10.51 -2.03 24.83
N LYS A 136 9.85 -3.19 25.04
CA LYS A 136 10.41 -4.53 24.83
C LYS A 136 9.39 -5.54 24.27
N GLY A 137 9.83 -6.41 23.37
CA GLY A 137 9.10 -7.59 22.90
C GLY A 137 9.49 -8.88 23.64
N ASN A 138 8.91 -10.01 23.20
CA ASN A 138 9.17 -11.39 23.65
C ASN A 138 9.40 -11.57 25.17
N CYS A 139 8.53 -11.01 26.01
CA CYS A 139 8.71 -10.98 27.46
C CYS A 139 7.37 -10.99 28.23
N LYS A 140 7.44 -10.85 29.55
CA LYS A 140 6.29 -10.54 30.42
C LYS A 140 6.52 -9.23 31.15
N ILE A 141 5.44 -8.49 31.38
CA ILE A 141 5.42 -7.39 32.34
C ILE A 141 5.70 -7.96 33.73
N ASP A 142 6.57 -7.27 34.47
CA ASP A 142 6.84 -7.56 35.87
C ASP A 142 6.12 -6.58 36.79
N SER A 143 6.23 -5.28 36.49
CA SER A 143 5.42 -4.22 37.10
C SER A 143 5.11 -3.10 36.10
N LEU A 144 4.03 -2.37 36.40
CA LEU A 144 3.61 -1.13 35.74
C LEU A 144 3.33 -0.12 36.84
N ASP A 145 4.13 0.94 36.92
CA ASP A 145 3.93 2.02 37.88
C ASP A 145 3.80 3.38 37.19
N ALA A 146 2.66 4.02 37.40
CA ALA A 146 2.35 5.37 36.93
C ALA A 146 2.41 6.42 38.06
N SER A 147 2.93 6.07 39.24
CA SER A 147 2.92 6.93 40.43
C SER A 147 3.54 8.31 40.22
N GLU A 148 4.65 8.42 39.47
CA GLU A 148 5.25 9.71 39.12
C GLU A 148 4.46 10.43 38.01
N ALA A 149 3.99 9.71 36.98
CA ALA A 149 3.15 10.27 35.92
C ALA A 149 1.87 10.92 36.47
N LEU A 150 1.25 10.31 37.48
CA LEU A 150 0.05 10.81 38.17
C LEU A 150 0.28 12.09 39.01
N LYS A 151 1.53 12.50 39.24
CA LYS A 151 1.88 13.75 39.93
C LYS A 151 2.09 14.93 38.97
N LEU A 152 2.15 14.67 37.66
CA LEU A 152 2.45 15.70 36.67
C LEU A 152 1.25 16.64 36.45
N PRO A 153 1.48 17.94 36.17
CA PRO A 153 0.42 18.90 35.91
C PRO A 153 -0.54 18.42 34.81
N GLY A 154 -1.84 18.60 35.04
CA GLY A 154 -2.89 18.28 34.07
C GLY A 154 -3.25 16.80 33.94
N VAL A 155 -2.48 15.87 34.52
CA VAL A 155 -2.81 14.43 34.49
C VAL A 155 -4.02 14.14 35.38
N VAL A 156 -4.99 13.40 34.84
CA VAL A 156 -6.28 13.11 35.48
C VAL A 156 -6.35 11.65 35.95
N LYS A 157 -5.93 10.69 35.11
CA LYS A 157 -5.96 9.26 35.47
C LYS A 157 -5.02 8.43 34.58
N TYR A 158 -4.51 7.32 35.13
CA TYR A 158 -3.97 6.19 34.38
C TYR A 158 -4.99 5.04 34.36
N ILE A 159 -5.22 4.43 33.20
CA ILE A 159 -6.14 3.28 33.02
C ILE A 159 -5.42 2.09 32.38
N THR A 160 -5.87 0.88 32.72
CA THR A 160 -5.36 -0.38 32.13
C THR A 160 -6.52 -1.30 31.73
N VAL A 161 -6.22 -2.53 31.34
CA VAL A 161 -7.22 -3.61 31.17
C VAL A 161 -8.14 -3.79 32.40
N SER A 162 -7.69 -3.44 33.61
CA SER A 162 -8.50 -3.50 34.84
C SER A 162 -9.71 -2.57 34.86
N ASP A 163 -9.69 -1.51 34.05
CA ASP A 163 -10.75 -0.51 33.99
C ASP A 163 -11.88 -0.90 33.02
N ILE A 164 -11.72 -2.00 32.27
CA ILE A 164 -12.76 -2.54 31.39
C ILE A 164 -13.97 -2.99 32.23
N PRO A 165 -15.19 -2.53 31.91
CA PRO A 165 -16.37 -2.81 32.74
C PRO A 165 -16.72 -4.30 32.79
N LYS A 166 -17.44 -4.71 33.85
CA LYS A 166 -17.84 -6.11 34.05
C LYS A 166 -18.66 -6.63 32.85
N GLY A 167 -18.13 -7.67 32.22
CA GLY A 167 -18.71 -8.30 31.01
C GLY A 167 -18.16 -7.74 29.69
N GLY A 168 -17.38 -6.66 29.73
CA GLY A 168 -16.64 -6.15 28.57
C GLY A 168 -15.45 -7.05 28.24
N ILE A 169 -15.07 -7.11 26.97
CA ILE A 169 -13.97 -7.96 26.48
C ILE A 169 -12.77 -7.08 26.11
N ASN A 170 -11.56 -7.48 26.52
CA ASN A 170 -10.30 -6.80 26.22
C ASN A 170 -9.85 -6.98 24.76
N ASN A 171 -10.68 -6.57 23.80
CA ASN A 171 -10.49 -6.92 22.39
C ASN A 171 -11.06 -5.85 21.44
N PHE A 172 -10.20 -5.32 20.55
CA PHE A 172 -10.53 -4.32 19.55
C PHE A 172 -11.19 -4.90 18.28
N MET A 173 -11.45 -6.21 18.24
CA MET A 173 -12.18 -6.88 17.17
C MET A 173 -13.38 -7.62 17.76
N PRO A 174 -14.51 -7.74 17.02
CA PRO A 174 -15.63 -8.60 17.39
C PRO A 174 -15.34 -10.11 17.20
N THR A 175 -14.06 -10.47 17.04
CA THR A 175 -13.53 -11.84 16.92
C THR A 175 -12.42 -12.02 17.94
N SER A 176 -12.02 -13.25 18.28
CA SER A 176 -11.10 -13.56 19.40
C SER A 176 -9.65 -13.07 19.29
N PHE A 177 -9.25 -12.33 18.25
CA PHE A 177 -7.85 -12.17 17.85
C PHE A 177 -7.24 -10.76 17.96
N GLY A 178 -7.98 -9.76 18.45
CA GLY A 178 -7.52 -8.36 18.57
C GLY A 178 -7.28 -7.87 20.01
N LEU A 179 -6.42 -8.50 20.81
CA LEU A 179 -6.24 -8.11 22.22
C LEU A 179 -5.80 -6.64 22.41
N HIS A 180 -6.55 -5.88 23.21
CA HIS A 180 -6.55 -4.41 23.24
C HIS A 180 -5.49 -3.78 24.17
N LEU A 181 -5.48 -4.11 25.47
CA LEU A 181 -4.46 -3.66 26.44
C LEU A 181 -3.76 -4.85 27.12
N ARG A 182 -2.46 -4.74 27.44
CA ARG A 182 -1.67 -5.84 28.02
C ARG A 182 -1.27 -5.61 29.48
N SER A 183 -1.50 -6.64 30.30
CA SER A 183 -1.09 -6.74 31.71
C SER A 183 -0.23 -7.98 32.03
N GLY A 184 0.31 -8.65 31.01
CA GLY A 184 0.96 -9.96 31.16
C GLY A 184 2.04 -10.21 30.11
N ALA A 185 1.85 -11.21 29.25
CA ALA A 185 2.77 -11.46 28.13
C ALA A 185 2.71 -10.32 27.09
N VAL A 186 3.89 -9.84 26.70
CA VAL A 186 4.11 -8.81 25.68
C VAL A 186 4.85 -9.44 24.51
N ALA A 187 4.25 -9.37 23.32
CA ALA A 187 4.80 -10.01 22.15
C ALA A 187 5.85 -9.15 21.42
N TYR A 188 5.63 -7.83 21.35
CA TYR A 188 6.45 -6.88 20.58
C TYR A 188 6.65 -5.54 21.33
N ALA A 189 7.74 -4.83 21.02
CA ALA A 189 7.93 -3.45 21.47
C ALA A 189 7.06 -2.49 20.64
N GLY A 190 6.36 -1.57 21.30
CA GLY A 190 5.24 -0.79 20.74
C GLY A 190 3.86 -1.28 21.18
N GLN A 191 3.75 -2.44 21.83
CA GLN A 191 2.44 -2.99 22.25
C GLN A 191 1.82 -2.19 23.41
N ALA A 192 0.53 -1.85 23.30
CA ALA A 192 -0.21 -1.05 24.28
C ALA A 192 -0.39 -1.77 25.64
N LEU A 193 -0.06 -1.05 26.72
CA LEU A 193 -0.12 -1.53 28.10
C LEU A 193 -1.26 -0.86 28.90
N GLY A 194 -1.44 0.45 28.68
CA GLY A 194 -2.50 1.26 29.27
C GLY A 194 -2.58 2.65 28.63
N LEU A 195 -3.36 3.56 29.20
CA LEU A 195 -3.43 4.96 28.75
C LEU A 195 -3.29 5.93 29.92
N ILE A 196 -2.53 7.00 29.70
CA ILE A 196 -2.59 8.21 30.51
C ILE A 196 -3.66 9.13 29.93
N ILE A 197 -4.46 9.75 30.79
CA ILE A 197 -5.49 10.73 30.46
C ILE A 197 -5.14 12.05 31.17
N ALA A 198 -5.14 13.16 30.42
CA ALA A 198 -4.78 14.50 30.90
C ALA A 198 -5.68 15.60 30.29
N ASP A 199 -5.54 16.83 30.79
CA ASP A 199 -6.27 18.02 30.31
C ASP A 199 -5.81 18.55 28.94
N THR A 200 -4.61 18.20 28.48
CA THR A 200 -4.06 18.54 27.16
C THR A 200 -3.31 17.35 26.55
N GLN A 201 -3.27 17.26 25.23
CA GLN A 201 -2.50 16.21 24.51
C GLN A 201 -1.03 16.24 24.96
N ARG A 202 -0.42 17.43 25.03
CA ARG A 202 0.96 17.61 25.52
C ARG A 202 1.18 17.03 26.92
N HIS A 203 0.24 17.22 27.86
CA HIS A 203 0.39 16.65 29.20
C HIS A 203 0.26 15.12 29.19
N ALA A 204 -0.59 14.54 28.34
CA ALA A 204 -0.64 13.09 28.15
C ALA A 204 0.66 12.55 27.52
N ASP A 205 1.14 13.19 26.45
CA ASP A 205 2.34 12.79 25.69
C ASP A 205 3.64 12.87 26.52
N GLU A 206 3.77 13.86 27.41
CA GLU A 206 4.90 13.94 28.35
C GLU A 206 4.74 12.95 29.51
N ALA A 207 3.52 12.74 30.01
CA ALA A 207 3.30 11.89 31.19
C ALA A 207 3.45 10.39 30.91
N VAL A 208 3.15 9.90 29.70
CA VAL A 208 3.44 8.49 29.34
C VAL A 208 4.92 8.13 29.46
N LYS A 209 5.83 9.10 29.27
CA LYS A 209 7.29 8.93 29.44
C LYS A 209 7.71 8.74 30.89
N SER A 210 6.83 9.06 31.85
CA SER A 210 7.05 8.95 33.29
C SER A 210 6.39 7.71 33.91
N VAL A 211 5.82 6.82 33.09
CA VAL A 211 5.31 5.52 33.54
C VAL A 211 6.45 4.50 33.49
N THR A 212 6.79 3.94 34.65
CA THR A 212 7.85 2.94 34.77
C THR A 212 7.30 1.56 34.45
N VAL A 213 7.96 0.85 33.51
CA VAL A 213 7.62 -0.53 33.14
C VAL A 213 8.82 -1.43 33.42
N THR A 214 8.64 -2.45 34.27
CA THR A 214 9.66 -3.50 34.46
C THR A 214 9.24 -4.78 33.75
N TYR A 215 10.23 -5.57 33.32
CA TYR A 215 10.03 -6.75 32.48
C TYR A 215 10.77 -7.95 33.04
N LYS A 216 10.17 -9.13 32.92
CA LYS A 216 10.75 -10.43 33.27
C LYS A 216 10.62 -11.43 32.13
N GLU A 217 11.40 -12.50 32.21
CA GLU A 217 11.40 -13.60 31.23
C GLU A 217 11.61 -13.14 29.76
N GLN A 218 12.34 -12.04 29.55
CA GLN A 218 12.67 -11.58 28.19
C GLN A 218 13.54 -12.63 27.49
N LYS A 219 13.16 -12.95 26.26
CA LYS A 219 13.91 -13.78 25.32
C LYS A 219 14.34 -12.91 24.12
N PRO A 220 15.35 -13.34 23.32
CA PRO A 220 15.63 -12.71 22.04
C PRO A 220 14.35 -12.67 21.17
N PRO A 221 13.98 -11.53 20.58
CA PRO A 221 12.85 -11.48 19.66
C PRO A 221 13.20 -12.19 18.35
N LEU A 222 12.22 -12.89 17.76
CA LEU A 222 12.29 -13.25 16.34
C LEU A 222 11.84 -12.02 15.55
N LEU A 223 12.69 -11.48 14.66
CA LEU A 223 12.41 -10.23 13.93
C LEU A 223 12.31 -10.43 12.41
N THR A 224 12.59 -11.63 11.93
CA THR A 224 12.61 -11.97 10.50
C THR A 224 11.94 -13.30 10.19
N ILE A 225 11.51 -13.46 8.94
CA ILE A 225 10.99 -14.73 8.40
C ILE A 225 11.97 -15.88 8.59
N ASP A 226 13.28 -15.67 8.38
CA ASP A 226 14.27 -16.75 8.47
C ASP A 226 14.51 -17.21 9.91
N GLU A 227 14.47 -16.31 10.88
CA GLU A 227 14.49 -16.67 12.31
C GLU A 227 13.22 -17.42 12.70
N ALA A 228 12.05 -16.99 12.22
CA ALA A 228 10.78 -17.66 12.48
C ALA A 228 10.73 -19.07 11.86
N VAL A 229 11.17 -19.24 10.61
CA VAL A 229 11.28 -20.54 9.93
C VAL A 229 12.28 -21.46 10.64
N ALA A 230 13.44 -20.95 11.05
CA ALA A 230 14.43 -21.72 11.80
C ALA A 230 13.92 -22.16 13.19
N ALA A 231 13.19 -21.28 13.88
CA ALA A 231 12.52 -21.57 15.16
C ALA A 231 11.24 -22.42 15.02
N LYS A 232 10.75 -22.64 13.78
CA LYS A 232 9.44 -23.23 13.46
C LYS A 232 8.26 -22.46 14.08
N SER A 233 8.41 -21.14 14.19
CA SER A 233 7.40 -20.19 14.67
C SER A 233 6.42 -19.85 13.56
N PHE A 234 5.35 -20.64 13.45
CA PHE A 234 4.27 -20.45 12.49
C PHE A 234 2.92 -20.32 13.22
N PHE A 235 1.97 -19.64 12.58
CA PHE A 235 0.56 -19.76 12.90
C PHE A 235 -0.05 -20.97 12.19
N ASP A 236 -1.28 -21.36 12.56
CA ASP A 236 -2.02 -22.42 11.87
C ASP A 236 -2.19 -22.09 10.36
N PRO A 237 -2.23 -23.10 9.46
CA PRO A 237 -2.30 -22.86 8.01
C PRO A 237 -3.52 -22.04 7.58
N GLN A 238 -3.27 -20.80 7.11
CA GLN A 238 -4.31 -19.85 6.70
C GLN A 238 -4.95 -20.19 5.34
N ALA A 239 -4.33 -21.07 4.55
CA ALA A 239 -4.90 -21.66 3.35
C ALA A 239 -4.36 -23.08 3.16
N LYS A 240 -5.04 -23.87 2.32
CA LYS A 240 -4.53 -25.19 1.92
C LYS A 240 -3.40 -25.02 0.89
N PRO A 241 -2.39 -25.91 0.85
CA PRO A 241 -1.47 -25.99 -0.27
C PRO A 241 -2.26 -26.21 -1.58
N LEU A 242 -1.98 -25.41 -2.60
CA LEU A 242 -2.62 -25.53 -3.91
C LEU A 242 -1.77 -26.42 -4.80
N LYS A 243 -2.37 -27.47 -5.35
CA LYS A 243 -1.75 -28.33 -6.36
C LYS A 243 -2.64 -28.48 -7.59
N LYS A 244 -2.10 -28.16 -8.77
CA LYS A 244 -2.73 -28.35 -10.09
C LYS A 244 -1.77 -29.16 -10.97
N GLY A 245 -2.29 -30.12 -11.72
CA GLY A 245 -1.47 -31.00 -12.55
C GLY A 245 -0.45 -31.85 -11.76
N ASP A 246 0.67 -32.17 -12.40
CA ASP A 246 1.82 -32.88 -11.81
C ASP A 246 3.10 -32.03 -11.96
N PRO A 247 3.33 -31.04 -11.06
CA PRO A 247 4.52 -30.20 -11.10
C PRO A 247 5.81 -30.99 -10.82
N ASP A 248 5.75 -32.07 -10.03
CA ASP A 248 6.93 -32.87 -9.70
C ASP A 248 7.52 -33.51 -10.96
N THR A 249 6.66 -34.15 -11.77
CA THR A 249 7.05 -34.75 -13.05
C THR A 249 7.35 -33.69 -14.11
N ALA A 250 6.52 -32.64 -14.23
CA ALA A 250 6.70 -31.60 -15.24
C ALA A 250 8.01 -30.81 -15.06
N ILE A 251 8.37 -30.49 -13.81
CA ILE A 251 9.65 -29.84 -13.48
C ILE A 251 10.81 -30.81 -13.74
N LYS A 252 10.72 -32.05 -13.26
CA LYS A 252 11.79 -33.06 -13.42
C LYS A 252 12.12 -33.36 -14.89
N ASN A 253 11.11 -33.35 -15.76
CA ASN A 253 11.27 -33.65 -17.19
C ASN A 253 11.56 -32.40 -18.05
N SER A 254 11.70 -31.22 -17.44
CA SER A 254 12.03 -30.00 -18.16
C SER A 254 13.52 -29.95 -18.54
N PRO A 255 13.88 -29.47 -19.74
CA PRO A 255 15.29 -29.33 -20.15
C PRO A 255 16.05 -28.29 -19.32
N HIS A 256 15.36 -27.29 -18.78
CA HIS A 256 15.92 -26.31 -17.84
C HIS A 256 15.13 -26.33 -16.52
N ILE A 257 15.83 -26.24 -15.38
CA ILE A 257 15.25 -26.16 -14.04
C ILE A 257 15.87 -24.97 -13.29
N VAL A 258 15.10 -23.89 -13.16
CA VAL A 258 15.51 -22.66 -12.46
C VAL A 258 15.11 -22.75 -10.99
N GLN A 259 16.01 -22.36 -10.08
CA GLN A 259 15.78 -22.42 -8.63
C GLN A 259 16.29 -21.14 -7.96
N GLY A 260 15.55 -20.64 -6.97
CA GLY A 260 15.96 -19.43 -6.26
C GLY A 260 15.04 -19.04 -5.11
N ALA A 261 15.34 -17.87 -4.55
CA ALA A 261 14.53 -17.22 -3.54
C ALA A 261 14.51 -15.70 -3.79
N VAL A 262 13.48 -15.03 -3.28
CA VAL A 262 13.35 -13.56 -3.31
C VAL A 262 12.56 -13.10 -2.08
N SER A 263 12.77 -11.85 -1.65
CA SER A 263 12.06 -11.27 -0.49
C SER A 263 11.55 -9.86 -0.76
N THR A 264 10.47 -9.50 -0.06
CA THR A 264 9.99 -8.11 0.08
C THR A 264 9.94 -7.73 1.55
N GLY A 265 10.43 -6.54 1.89
CA GLY A 265 10.27 -5.95 3.22
C GLY A 265 8.80 -5.57 3.53
N PRO A 266 8.56 -4.99 4.71
CA PRO A 266 7.30 -4.35 5.05
C PRO A 266 7.15 -2.98 4.39
N GLN A 267 5.96 -2.39 4.52
CA GLN A 267 5.64 -1.04 4.07
C GLN A 267 4.79 -0.32 5.12
N TYR A 268 4.96 0.99 5.30
CA TYR A 268 4.08 1.77 6.16
C TYR A 268 3.01 2.51 5.34
N HIS A 269 1.78 2.59 5.87
CA HIS A 269 0.65 3.18 5.13
C HIS A 269 0.76 4.70 4.93
N PHE A 270 1.58 5.38 5.75
CA PHE A 270 1.82 6.84 5.77
C PHE A 270 0.57 7.71 5.51
N HIS A 271 -0.56 7.36 6.12
CA HIS A 271 -1.79 8.16 6.00
C HIS A 271 -1.64 9.47 6.79
N MET A 272 -1.86 10.61 6.11
CA MET A 272 -1.47 11.95 6.61
C MET A 272 -2.22 12.41 7.86
N GLU A 273 -3.49 11.99 8.03
CA GLU A 273 -4.14 12.01 9.34
C GLU A 273 -3.69 10.77 10.12
N THR A 274 -3.08 10.89 11.30
CA THR A 274 -2.70 9.72 12.12
C THR A 274 -3.93 9.00 12.70
N GLN A 275 -3.77 7.80 13.26
CA GLN A 275 -4.90 7.15 13.94
C GLN A 275 -5.35 8.00 15.13
N MET A 276 -6.66 8.24 15.24
CA MET A 276 -7.23 8.99 16.35
C MET A 276 -8.70 8.62 16.60
N ALA A 277 -9.22 8.94 17.78
CA ALA A 277 -10.65 8.91 18.07
C ALA A 277 -11.04 10.03 19.04
N LEU A 278 -12.20 10.63 18.85
CA LEU A 278 -12.88 11.51 19.80
C LEU A 278 -14.15 10.77 20.25
N CYS A 279 -14.28 10.55 21.56
CA CYS A 279 -15.43 9.87 22.15
C CYS A 279 -16.13 10.81 23.14
N VAL A 280 -17.46 10.78 23.17
CA VAL A 280 -18.33 11.69 23.93
C VAL A 280 -19.39 10.86 24.67
N PRO A 281 -19.57 11.03 25.99
CA PRO A 281 -20.61 10.32 26.73
C PRO A 281 -21.99 10.91 26.40
N GLU A 282 -22.99 10.05 26.20
CA GLU A 282 -24.36 10.42 25.85
C GLU A 282 -25.36 9.80 26.84
N ASP A 283 -26.58 10.32 26.92
CA ASP A 283 -27.65 9.76 27.78
C ASP A 283 -28.04 8.32 27.37
N ASP A 284 -27.89 7.96 26.09
CA ASP A 284 -28.19 6.63 25.54
C ASP A 284 -26.96 5.70 25.44
N GLY A 285 -25.75 6.21 25.74
CA GLY A 285 -24.50 5.46 25.67
C GLY A 285 -23.28 6.33 25.37
N ILE A 286 -22.77 6.29 24.13
CA ILE A 286 -21.53 6.96 23.73
C ILE A 286 -21.51 7.30 22.23
N THR A 287 -21.14 8.53 21.88
CA THR A 287 -20.80 8.93 20.50
C THR A 287 -19.31 8.72 20.25
N VAL A 288 -18.96 8.08 19.14
CA VAL A 288 -17.59 7.79 18.71
C VAL A 288 -17.34 8.38 17.32
N HIS A 289 -16.50 9.42 17.28
CA HIS A 289 -15.89 9.92 16.06
C HIS A 289 -14.52 9.26 15.89
N CYS A 290 -14.45 8.21 15.07
CA CYS A 290 -13.22 7.55 14.66
C CYS A 290 -13.19 7.49 13.12
N PRO A 291 -12.12 7.95 12.44
CA PRO A 291 -12.06 7.94 10.98
C PRO A 291 -11.64 6.56 10.45
N THR A 292 -12.53 5.58 10.64
CA THR A 292 -12.42 4.17 10.27
C THR A 292 -12.77 3.91 8.79
N GLN A 293 -12.31 2.78 8.23
CA GLN A 293 -12.77 2.25 6.93
C GLN A 293 -14.07 1.43 7.03
N GLY A 294 -14.47 0.99 8.23
CA GLY A 294 -15.66 0.17 8.46
C GLY A 294 -16.36 0.55 9.77
N VAL A 295 -17.50 1.25 9.68
CA VAL A 295 -18.25 1.75 10.85
C VAL A 295 -18.78 0.60 11.70
N ASP A 296 -19.35 -0.42 11.08
CA ASP A 296 -19.96 -1.58 11.74
C ASP A 296 -18.96 -2.31 12.66
N LEU A 297 -17.78 -2.62 12.11
CA LEU A 297 -16.70 -3.30 12.82
C LEU A 297 -16.19 -2.49 14.03
N THR A 298 -16.02 -1.17 13.87
CA THR A 298 -15.62 -0.27 14.96
C THR A 298 -16.71 -0.15 16.03
N GLN A 299 -17.98 -0.05 15.63
CA GLN A 299 -19.13 0.04 16.53
C GLN A 299 -19.24 -1.23 17.40
N ALA A 300 -19.15 -2.41 16.77
CA ALA A 300 -19.18 -3.70 17.45
C ALA A 300 -18.01 -3.86 18.44
N ALA A 301 -16.79 -3.45 18.05
CA ALA A 301 -15.61 -3.51 18.92
C ALA A 301 -15.74 -2.62 20.17
N VAL A 302 -16.25 -1.39 20.02
CA VAL A 302 -16.51 -0.48 21.15
C VAL A 302 -17.62 -1.03 22.05
N ALA A 303 -18.73 -1.50 21.47
CA ALA A 303 -19.84 -2.09 22.21
C ALA A 303 -19.39 -3.29 23.06
N GLN A 304 -18.62 -4.20 22.44
CA GLN A 304 -18.01 -5.36 23.09
C GLN A 304 -17.02 -4.96 24.21
N THR A 305 -16.23 -3.91 24.01
CA THR A 305 -15.27 -3.43 25.03
C THR A 305 -15.99 -2.84 26.24
N LEU A 306 -17.07 -2.09 26.02
CA LEU A 306 -17.82 -1.42 27.11
C LEU A 306 -18.97 -2.26 27.71
N ASN A 307 -19.24 -3.46 27.18
CA ASN A 307 -20.45 -4.22 27.47
C ASN A 307 -21.75 -3.42 27.23
N PHE A 308 -21.77 -2.64 26.14
CA PHE A 308 -22.92 -1.87 25.71
C PHE A 308 -23.72 -2.65 24.65
N PRO A 309 -25.04 -2.49 24.58
CA PRO A 309 -25.79 -2.84 23.37
C PRO A 309 -25.21 -2.08 22.17
N VAL A 310 -25.06 -2.74 21.00
CA VAL A 310 -24.41 -2.11 19.83
C VAL A 310 -25.08 -0.78 19.42
N GLN A 311 -26.41 -0.71 19.54
CA GLN A 311 -27.18 0.51 19.27
C GLN A 311 -26.91 1.70 20.21
N SER A 312 -26.26 1.48 21.37
CA SER A 312 -25.82 2.52 22.30
C SER A 312 -24.40 3.06 21.99
N VAL A 313 -23.83 2.64 20.86
CA VAL A 313 -22.59 3.22 20.31
C VAL A 313 -22.95 4.00 19.06
N ASN A 314 -23.11 5.30 19.20
CA ASN A 314 -23.44 6.23 18.12
C ASN A 314 -22.17 6.51 17.28
N MET A 315 -22.22 6.32 15.96
CA MET A 315 -21.06 6.53 15.08
C MET A 315 -21.42 7.31 13.82
N SER A 316 -20.53 8.24 13.44
CA SER A 316 -20.63 9.04 12.20
C SER A 316 -19.23 9.28 11.62
N VAL A 317 -19.05 8.95 10.34
CA VAL A 317 -17.79 9.11 9.59
C VAL A 317 -18.06 9.88 8.31
N LYS A 318 -17.39 11.02 8.13
CA LYS A 318 -17.56 11.88 6.95
C LYS A 318 -16.49 11.68 5.88
N ARG A 319 -15.25 11.46 6.31
CA ARG A 319 -14.03 11.32 5.51
C ARG A 319 -12.87 10.80 6.37
N CYS A 320 -11.81 10.30 5.73
CA CYS A 320 -10.52 9.97 6.34
C CYS A 320 -9.38 10.68 5.59
N GLY A 321 -8.36 11.14 6.31
CA GLY A 321 -7.15 11.76 5.74
C GLY A 321 -6.13 10.73 5.20
N GLY A 322 -6.56 9.92 4.24
CA GLY A 322 -5.86 8.69 3.83
C GLY A 322 -6.21 7.50 4.74
N ALA A 323 -5.91 6.28 4.28
CA ALA A 323 -6.20 5.06 5.06
C ALA A 323 -5.42 3.82 4.61
N TYR A 324 -5.52 3.50 3.32
CA TYR A 324 -4.77 2.43 2.63
C TYR A 324 -4.84 1.01 3.23
N GLY A 325 -5.78 0.73 4.14
CA GLY A 325 -6.00 -0.57 4.78
C GLY A 325 -5.83 -0.56 6.31
N ALA A 326 -4.95 0.27 6.85
CA ALA A 326 -4.69 0.36 8.30
C ALA A 326 -5.93 0.72 9.14
N ARG A 327 -6.93 1.36 8.53
CA ARG A 327 -8.14 1.81 9.23
C ARG A 327 -9.31 0.83 9.08
N ILE A 328 -9.11 -0.35 8.50
CA ILE A 328 -10.10 -1.44 8.55
C ILE A 328 -10.21 -1.97 9.98
N THR A 329 -9.10 -2.42 10.57
CA THR A 329 -9.10 -3.06 11.90
C THR A 329 -8.39 -2.26 12.97
N ARG A 330 -7.25 -1.61 12.66
CA ARG A 330 -6.42 -0.93 13.68
C ARG A 330 -7.11 0.32 14.26
N ALA A 331 -7.93 1.00 13.46
CA ALA A 331 -8.76 2.13 13.92
C ALA A 331 -9.66 1.74 15.11
N ASN A 332 -10.07 0.48 15.21
CA ASN A 332 -10.84 -0.03 16.34
C ASN A 332 -10.03 -0.02 17.65
N GLN A 333 -8.72 -0.28 17.61
CA GLN A 333 -7.85 -0.28 18.79
C GLN A 333 -7.77 1.12 19.42
N ILE A 334 -7.80 2.16 18.59
CA ILE A 334 -7.84 3.55 19.03
C ILE A 334 -9.25 3.94 19.49
N ALA A 335 -10.30 3.51 18.77
CA ALA A 335 -11.68 3.76 19.18
C ALA A 335 -12.03 3.13 20.53
N THR A 336 -11.66 1.86 20.75
CA THR A 336 -11.90 1.13 22.01
C THR A 336 -11.13 1.71 23.19
N ALA A 337 -9.89 2.15 22.98
CA ALA A 337 -9.09 2.84 23.99
C ALA A 337 -9.71 4.18 24.41
N CYS A 338 -10.13 4.98 23.42
CA CYS A 338 -10.75 6.29 23.66
C CYS A 338 -12.14 6.17 24.30
N ALA A 339 -12.93 5.18 23.87
CA ALA A 339 -14.23 4.85 24.44
C ALA A 339 -14.10 4.37 25.89
N LEU A 340 -13.07 3.57 26.21
CA LEU A 340 -12.77 3.17 27.59
C LEU A 340 -12.37 4.36 28.46
N ALA A 341 -11.49 5.23 27.98
CA ALA A 341 -11.12 6.47 28.68
C ALA A 341 -12.35 7.36 28.97
N THR A 342 -13.25 7.49 28.00
CA THR A 342 -14.53 8.22 28.10
C THR A 342 -15.47 7.57 29.11
N TYR A 343 -15.65 6.25 29.03
CA TYR A 343 -16.47 5.49 29.97
C TYR A 343 -15.98 5.61 31.42
N VAL A 344 -14.65 5.62 31.63
CA VAL A 344 -14.04 5.69 32.96
C VAL A 344 -14.07 7.10 33.55
N THR A 345 -13.88 8.15 32.72
CA THR A 345 -13.83 9.54 33.19
C THR A 345 -15.18 10.26 33.19
N LYS A 346 -16.20 9.74 32.49
CA LYS A 346 -17.51 10.38 32.27
C LYS A 346 -17.39 11.78 31.66
N ARG A 347 -16.37 11.99 30.84
CA ARG A 347 -16.06 13.24 30.12
C ARG A 347 -15.69 12.90 28.67
N PRO A 348 -15.84 13.82 27.71
CA PRO A 348 -15.34 13.61 26.36
C PRO A 348 -13.82 13.39 26.37
N VAL A 349 -13.32 12.46 25.56
CA VAL A 349 -11.87 12.19 25.43
C VAL A 349 -11.45 12.21 23.95
N ARG A 350 -10.32 12.84 23.66
CA ARG A 350 -9.63 12.77 22.36
C ARG A 350 -8.32 12.01 22.51
N LEU A 351 -8.21 10.87 21.83
CA LEU A 351 -6.99 10.08 21.73
C LEU A 351 -6.41 10.29 20.33
N ARG A 352 -5.26 10.96 20.23
CA ARG A 352 -4.52 11.14 18.98
C ARG A 352 -3.17 10.46 19.09
N MET A 353 -2.80 9.64 18.12
CA MET A 353 -1.45 9.08 18.03
C MET A 353 -0.50 10.07 17.37
N ASP A 354 0.71 10.21 17.92
CA ASP A 354 1.85 10.79 17.21
C ASP A 354 2.39 9.80 16.17
N LEU A 355 3.25 10.26 15.25
CA LEU A 355 3.75 9.39 14.18
C LEU A 355 4.55 8.19 14.71
N ASN A 356 5.33 8.37 15.78
CA ASN A 356 6.19 7.32 16.33
C ASN A 356 5.34 6.17 16.91
N THR A 357 4.41 6.48 17.81
CA THR A 357 3.50 5.48 18.39
C THR A 357 2.63 4.84 17.30
N ASN A 358 2.24 5.61 16.29
CA ASN A 358 1.47 5.12 15.13
C ASN A 358 2.30 4.21 14.19
N MET A 359 3.64 4.23 14.25
CA MET A 359 4.54 3.31 13.54
C MET A 359 4.98 2.11 14.40
N GLU A 360 5.00 2.26 15.72
CA GLU A 360 5.39 1.20 16.67
C GLU A 360 4.23 0.25 17.01
N MET A 361 2.98 0.74 17.08
CA MET A 361 1.84 -0.05 17.60
C MET A 361 0.97 -0.71 16.52
N VAL A 362 0.86 -0.08 15.35
CA VAL A 362 -0.27 -0.26 14.40
C VAL A 362 -0.04 -1.38 13.37
N GLY A 363 1.19 -1.88 13.22
CA GLY A 363 1.53 -2.88 12.21
C GLY A 363 1.67 -2.32 10.79
N LEU A 364 2.26 -3.11 9.90
CA LEU A 364 2.71 -2.71 8.56
C LEU A 364 2.07 -3.59 7.48
N ARG A 365 2.40 -3.37 6.20
CA ARG A 365 2.27 -4.41 5.16
C ARG A 365 3.12 -5.61 5.57
N GLU A 366 2.59 -6.82 5.39
CA GLU A 366 3.32 -8.06 5.64
C GLU A 366 4.55 -8.24 4.72
N PRO A 367 5.77 -8.41 5.28
CA PRO A 367 6.94 -8.87 4.54
C PRO A 367 6.76 -10.27 3.96
N TYR A 368 7.42 -10.57 2.84
CA TYR A 368 7.39 -11.88 2.19
C TYR A 368 8.78 -12.43 1.92
N LYS A 369 8.88 -13.76 1.91
CA LYS A 369 9.97 -14.51 1.28
C LYS A 369 9.38 -15.66 0.48
N ALA A 370 9.77 -15.77 -0.78
CA ALA A 370 9.46 -16.92 -1.61
C ALA A 370 10.70 -17.79 -1.84
N THR A 371 10.50 -19.10 -1.91
CA THR A 371 11.48 -20.06 -2.45
C THR A 371 10.81 -20.81 -3.59
N TYR A 372 11.45 -20.89 -4.75
CA TYR A 372 10.84 -21.45 -5.96
C TYR A 372 11.76 -22.41 -6.72
N LYS A 373 11.12 -23.31 -7.46
CA LYS A 373 11.70 -24.23 -8.43
C LYS A 373 10.78 -24.31 -9.65
N VAL A 374 11.33 -24.08 -10.84
CA VAL A 374 10.54 -23.90 -12.06
C VAL A 374 11.15 -24.71 -13.20
N GLY A 375 10.34 -25.53 -13.86
CA GLY A 375 10.70 -26.27 -15.05
C GLY A 375 10.33 -25.51 -16.31
N VAL A 376 11.29 -25.34 -17.22
CA VAL A 376 11.13 -24.52 -18.43
C VAL A 376 11.59 -25.28 -19.68
N ALA A 377 10.88 -25.09 -20.78
CA ALA A 377 11.26 -25.56 -22.11
C ALA A 377 12.24 -24.60 -22.82
N ASN A 378 12.93 -25.08 -23.86
CA ASN A 378 13.94 -24.31 -24.62
C ASN A 378 13.38 -23.05 -25.31
N ASP A 379 12.06 -22.93 -25.47
CA ASP A 379 11.38 -21.77 -26.04
C ASP A 379 10.80 -20.82 -24.97
N GLY A 380 11.22 -20.99 -23.71
CA GLY A 380 10.82 -20.16 -22.58
C GLY A 380 9.50 -20.56 -21.92
N LYS A 381 8.80 -21.60 -22.39
CA LYS A 381 7.52 -22.00 -21.81
C LYS A 381 7.66 -22.66 -20.43
N LEU A 382 6.79 -22.26 -19.50
CA LEU A 382 6.69 -22.79 -18.14
C LEU A 382 5.98 -24.16 -18.16
N ASN A 383 6.71 -25.23 -17.87
CA ASN A 383 6.17 -26.59 -17.79
C ASN A 383 5.57 -26.88 -16.40
N GLY A 384 6.20 -26.37 -15.34
CA GLY A 384 5.70 -26.51 -13.97
C GLY A 384 6.39 -25.57 -12.98
N ILE A 385 5.67 -25.16 -11.94
CA ILE A 385 6.13 -24.26 -10.88
C ILE A 385 5.87 -24.91 -9.52
N ASP A 386 6.89 -24.91 -8.65
CA ASP A 386 6.84 -25.31 -7.25
C ASP A 386 7.34 -24.14 -6.39
N MET A 387 6.55 -23.71 -5.40
CA MET A 387 6.78 -22.49 -4.64
C MET A 387 6.30 -22.59 -3.19
N ASN A 388 7.15 -22.18 -2.25
CA ASN A 388 6.72 -21.84 -0.89
C ASN A 388 6.61 -20.32 -0.76
N LEU A 389 5.52 -19.84 -0.16
CA LEU A 389 5.27 -18.44 0.18
C LEU A 389 5.30 -18.29 1.70
N TYR A 390 6.35 -17.66 2.23
CA TYR A 390 6.45 -17.31 3.65
C TYR A 390 6.08 -15.84 3.84
N CYS A 391 5.15 -15.58 4.75
CA CYS A 391 4.66 -14.25 5.09
C CYS A 391 4.95 -13.95 6.57
N ASP A 392 5.40 -12.74 6.92
CA ASP A 392 5.55 -12.30 8.30
C ASP A 392 4.32 -11.53 8.79
N CYS A 393 3.56 -12.21 9.65
CA CYS A 393 2.30 -11.72 10.20
C CYS A 393 2.47 -10.92 11.50
N GLY A 394 3.71 -10.76 11.99
CA GLY A 394 3.98 -10.23 13.31
C GLY A 394 3.37 -11.09 14.42
N SER A 395 2.94 -10.45 15.50
CA SER A 395 2.38 -11.15 16.66
C SER A 395 0.87 -11.47 16.59
N SER A 396 0.22 -11.45 15.42
CA SER A 396 -1.26 -11.53 15.35
C SER A 396 -1.79 -12.23 14.10
N VAL A 397 -2.88 -12.99 14.25
CA VAL A 397 -3.57 -13.71 13.16
C VAL A 397 -4.72 -12.92 12.53
N ASN A 398 -4.81 -11.61 12.77
CA ASN A 398 -6.04 -10.86 12.52
C ASN A 398 -6.29 -10.51 11.04
N ASP A 399 -5.21 -10.26 10.28
CA ASP A 399 -5.28 -9.58 8.98
C ASP A 399 -4.31 -10.19 7.95
N ILE A 400 -4.10 -11.52 8.01
CA ILE A 400 -3.08 -12.22 7.22
C ILE A 400 -3.48 -12.32 5.74
N ASP A 401 -2.58 -11.90 4.84
CA ASP A 401 -2.78 -11.87 3.39
C ASP A 401 -2.14 -13.04 2.60
N VAL A 402 -1.48 -14.01 3.27
CA VAL A 402 -0.85 -15.18 2.63
C VAL A 402 -1.81 -16.11 1.87
N SER A 403 -3.08 -16.14 2.28
CA SER A 403 -4.15 -16.83 1.56
C SER A 403 -4.56 -16.06 0.28
N LEU A 404 -4.44 -14.73 0.28
CA LEU A 404 -4.66 -13.90 -0.90
C LEU A 404 -3.51 -14.09 -1.89
N ALA A 405 -2.25 -13.97 -1.47
CA ALA A 405 -1.08 -14.09 -2.37
C ALA A 405 -1.09 -15.37 -3.23
N GLN A 406 -1.54 -16.50 -2.68
CA GLN A 406 -1.72 -17.75 -3.42
C GLN A 406 -2.63 -17.58 -4.66
N GLY A 407 -3.64 -16.71 -4.60
CA GLY A 407 -4.62 -16.47 -5.68
C GLY A 407 -4.16 -15.54 -6.82
N TRP A 408 -3.06 -14.80 -6.65
CA TRP A 408 -2.47 -13.91 -7.67
C TRP A 408 -1.08 -14.37 -8.17
N ALA A 409 -0.54 -15.47 -7.63
CA ALA A 409 0.79 -16.00 -7.96
C ALA A 409 0.99 -16.46 -9.42
N ASP A 410 -0.08 -16.48 -10.23
CA ASP A 410 0.00 -16.70 -11.68
C ASP A 410 0.35 -15.44 -12.48
N ASN A 411 0.06 -14.25 -11.95
CA ASN A 411 -0.04 -13.00 -12.71
C ASN A 411 -0.66 -13.24 -14.10
N VAL A 412 0.04 -12.97 -15.21
CA VAL A 412 -0.49 -13.17 -16.57
C VAL A 412 -0.05 -14.49 -17.22
N TYR A 413 0.57 -15.38 -16.46
CA TYR A 413 1.34 -16.50 -16.98
C TYR A 413 0.62 -17.85 -16.90
N PHE A 414 0.38 -18.43 -18.06
CA PHE A 414 -0.14 -19.78 -18.20
C PHE A 414 0.94 -20.82 -17.89
N CYS A 415 0.62 -21.70 -16.94
CA CYS A 415 1.28 -22.97 -16.73
C CYS A 415 0.23 -23.99 -16.26
N ASP A 416 0.32 -25.25 -16.68
CA ASP A 416 -0.64 -26.30 -16.30
C ASP A 416 -0.35 -26.92 -14.93
N ASN A 417 0.91 -26.88 -14.47
CA ASN A 417 1.37 -27.63 -13.31
C ASN A 417 1.90 -26.71 -12.20
N TRP A 418 1.23 -26.70 -11.05
CA TRP A 418 1.53 -25.81 -9.92
C TRP A 418 1.57 -26.56 -8.60
N ASN A 419 2.52 -26.21 -7.74
CA ASN A 419 2.48 -26.44 -6.29
C ASN A 419 2.76 -25.11 -5.57
N ILE A 420 1.84 -24.64 -4.72
CA ILE A 420 1.97 -23.38 -3.97
C ILE A 420 1.63 -23.63 -2.51
N VAL A 421 2.63 -23.52 -1.63
CA VAL A 421 2.50 -23.77 -0.18
C VAL A 421 2.61 -22.46 0.62
N PRO A 422 1.51 -21.95 1.19
CA PRO A 422 1.53 -20.73 2.00
C PRO A 422 1.83 -21.01 3.48
N TYR A 423 2.70 -20.18 4.07
CA TYR A 423 3.12 -20.25 5.46
C TYR A 423 2.98 -18.87 6.12
N ALA A 424 2.15 -18.78 7.16
CA ALA A 424 2.07 -17.62 8.05
C ALA A 424 3.12 -17.77 9.16
N THR A 425 4.18 -16.98 9.12
CA THR A 425 5.21 -16.95 10.17
C THR A 425 4.83 -15.99 11.30
N HIS A 426 5.22 -16.35 12.52
CA HIS A 426 4.94 -15.59 13.73
C HIS A 426 6.24 -14.99 14.27
N THR A 427 6.32 -13.67 14.29
CA THR A 427 7.47 -12.90 14.79
C THR A 427 7.09 -12.04 16.00
N ASN A 428 8.10 -11.48 16.66
CA ASN A 428 7.96 -10.56 17.80
C ASN A 428 7.86 -9.08 17.36
N THR A 429 7.33 -8.83 16.15
CA THR A 429 6.98 -7.50 15.65
C THR A 429 5.49 -7.20 15.87
N ALA A 430 5.08 -5.94 15.65
CA ALA A 430 3.67 -5.56 15.70
C ALA A 430 2.85 -6.40 14.71
N GLY A 431 1.68 -6.90 15.13
CA GLY A 431 0.80 -7.67 14.26
C GLY A 431 0.43 -6.88 12.99
N ASN A 432 0.91 -7.35 11.85
CA ASN A 432 0.77 -6.67 10.56
C ASN A 432 -0.70 -6.63 10.10
N THR A 433 -0.98 -5.83 9.07
CA THR A 433 -2.35 -5.49 8.68
C THR A 433 -2.47 -5.16 7.20
N TRP A 434 -3.69 -5.23 6.68
CA TRP A 434 -4.06 -4.84 5.33
C TRP A 434 -3.36 -3.55 4.89
N CYS A 435 -2.60 -3.64 3.81
CA CYS A 435 -2.01 -2.52 3.12
C CYS A 435 -2.31 -2.69 1.62
N ARG A 436 -2.76 -1.61 0.97
CA ARG A 436 -3.19 -1.51 -0.44
C ARG A 436 -2.56 -2.60 -1.34
N ALA A 437 -3.38 -3.35 -2.06
CA ALA A 437 -2.99 -4.56 -2.80
C ALA A 437 -2.40 -5.67 -1.90
N PRO A 438 -3.10 -6.10 -0.82
CA PRO A 438 -2.60 -7.11 0.11
C PRO A 438 -2.43 -8.47 -0.60
N GLY A 439 -1.32 -9.15 -0.32
CA GLY A 439 -0.84 -10.40 -0.91
C GLY A 439 -0.46 -10.31 -2.40
N SER A 440 -1.21 -9.53 -3.18
CA SER A 440 -1.11 -9.43 -4.64
C SER A 440 0.09 -8.63 -5.12
N VAL A 441 0.51 -7.57 -4.41
CA VAL A 441 1.76 -6.85 -4.76
C VAL A 441 2.99 -7.71 -4.55
N GLN A 442 3.02 -8.51 -3.47
CA GLN A 442 4.11 -9.45 -3.19
C GLN A 442 4.09 -10.60 -4.22
N ALA A 443 2.92 -11.23 -4.44
CA ALA A 443 2.75 -12.35 -5.38
C ALA A 443 3.15 -12.01 -6.82
N VAL A 444 2.74 -10.83 -7.34
CA VAL A 444 3.12 -10.38 -8.68
C VAL A 444 4.64 -10.19 -8.76
N PHE A 445 5.27 -9.48 -7.81
CA PHE A 445 6.72 -9.31 -7.82
C PHE A 445 7.50 -10.64 -7.76
N ILE A 446 7.00 -11.63 -7.01
CA ILE A 446 7.62 -12.97 -6.93
C ILE A 446 7.60 -13.68 -8.30
N ILE A 447 6.47 -13.71 -9.00
CA ILE A 447 6.40 -14.36 -10.32
C ILE A 447 7.11 -13.55 -11.41
N GLU A 448 7.10 -12.21 -11.37
CA GLU A 448 7.95 -11.38 -12.25
C GLU A 448 9.44 -11.69 -12.04
N THR A 449 9.89 -11.84 -10.79
CA THR A 449 11.28 -12.18 -10.45
C THR A 449 11.68 -13.56 -11.00
N ILE A 450 10.74 -14.51 -11.06
CA ILE A 450 10.93 -15.80 -11.73
C ILE A 450 11.10 -15.60 -13.24
N MET A 451 10.29 -14.76 -13.90
CA MET A 451 10.42 -14.51 -15.34
C MET A 451 11.76 -13.87 -15.69
N GLU A 452 12.26 -12.94 -14.86
CA GLU A 452 13.62 -12.39 -14.98
C GLU A 452 14.72 -13.46 -14.81
N HIS A 453 14.53 -14.43 -13.92
CA HIS A 453 15.50 -15.51 -13.70
C HIS A 453 15.51 -16.50 -14.87
N VAL A 454 14.32 -16.87 -15.37
CA VAL A 454 14.16 -17.74 -16.55
C VAL A 454 14.77 -17.09 -17.80
N ALA A 455 14.56 -15.79 -18.00
CA ALA A 455 15.19 -15.03 -19.09
C ALA A 455 16.72 -15.07 -19.00
N LYS A 456 17.27 -14.88 -17.80
CA LYS A 456 18.72 -14.89 -17.59
C LYS A 456 19.35 -16.25 -17.86
N GLU A 457 18.76 -17.34 -17.37
CA GLU A 457 19.24 -18.71 -17.56
C GLU A 457 19.19 -19.12 -19.04
N LEU A 458 18.08 -18.83 -19.73
CA LEU A 458 17.91 -19.14 -21.16
C LEU A 458 18.62 -18.16 -22.10
N LYS A 459 19.21 -17.07 -21.58
CA LYS A 459 19.82 -15.96 -22.35
C LYS A 459 18.85 -15.33 -23.36
N MET A 460 17.57 -15.29 -23.00
CA MET A 460 16.49 -14.64 -23.76
C MET A 460 16.16 -13.27 -23.15
N THR A 461 15.39 -12.43 -23.85
CA THR A 461 14.91 -11.19 -23.21
C THR A 461 13.78 -11.50 -22.22
N PRO A 462 13.65 -10.72 -21.13
CA PRO A 462 12.49 -10.82 -20.25
C PRO A 462 11.17 -10.63 -21.00
N GLU A 463 11.12 -9.71 -21.96
CA GLU A 463 9.95 -9.49 -22.84
C GLU A 463 9.52 -10.76 -23.60
N ASP A 464 10.47 -11.53 -24.15
CA ASP A 464 10.18 -12.77 -24.88
C ASP A 464 9.65 -13.86 -23.95
N ILE A 465 10.29 -14.06 -22.80
CA ILE A 465 9.87 -15.04 -21.79
C ILE A 465 8.48 -14.71 -21.23
N ARG A 466 8.21 -13.43 -20.96
CA ARG A 466 6.86 -12.97 -20.56
C ARG A 466 5.83 -13.30 -21.65
N LYS A 467 6.10 -12.88 -22.89
CA LYS A 467 5.18 -13.04 -24.03
C LYS A 467 4.93 -14.49 -24.44
N ALA A 468 5.92 -15.38 -24.28
CA ALA A 468 5.80 -16.81 -24.56
C ALA A 468 4.75 -17.50 -23.66
N ASN A 469 4.50 -16.95 -22.47
CA ASN A 469 3.67 -17.55 -21.42
C ASN A 469 2.33 -16.84 -21.17
N PHE A 470 1.96 -15.79 -21.91
CA PHE A 470 0.70 -15.07 -21.65
C PHE A 470 -0.57 -15.94 -21.79
N TYR A 471 -1.46 -15.84 -20.80
CA TYR A 471 -2.81 -16.40 -20.82
C TYR A 471 -3.61 -15.94 -22.05
N LYS A 472 -4.41 -16.87 -22.59
CA LYS A 472 -5.30 -16.68 -23.74
C LYS A 472 -6.76 -16.88 -23.32
N ASN A 473 -7.69 -16.32 -24.11
CA ASN A 473 -9.12 -16.52 -23.89
C ASN A 473 -9.48 -18.01 -23.83
N GLY A 474 -10.24 -18.39 -22.80
CA GLY A 474 -10.68 -19.77 -22.58
C GLY A 474 -9.71 -20.65 -21.77
N GLN A 475 -8.48 -20.20 -21.51
CA GLN A 475 -7.59 -20.91 -20.57
C GLN A 475 -8.01 -20.67 -19.11
N GLU A 476 -7.61 -21.57 -18.22
CA GLU A 476 -7.94 -21.51 -16.80
C GLU A 476 -6.74 -21.11 -15.93
N THR A 477 -6.97 -20.25 -14.95
CA THR A 477 -5.97 -19.91 -13.93
C THR A 477 -5.59 -21.12 -13.07
N GLN A 478 -4.55 -20.99 -12.25
CA GLN A 478 -4.22 -21.99 -11.23
C GLN A 478 -5.35 -22.19 -10.20
N MET A 479 -6.19 -21.17 -9.97
CA MET A 479 -7.45 -21.23 -9.20
C MET A 479 -8.65 -21.80 -10.00
N ASN A 480 -8.43 -22.36 -11.19
CA ASN A 480 -9.43 -22.87 -12.13
C ASN A 480 -10.51 -21.85 -12.57
N GLN A 481 -10.16 -20.56 -12.62
CA GLN A 481 -11.03 -19.54 -13.23
C GLN A 481 -10.80 -19.50 -14.74
N THR A 482 -11.83 -19.81 -15.54
CA THR A 482 -11.78 -19.66 -17.00
C THR A 482 -11.72 -18.18 -17.42
N LEU A 483 -10.63 -17.76 -18.06
CA LEU A 483 -10.42 -16.39 -18.51
C LEU A 483 -11.18 -16.12 -19.81
N LYS A 484 -12.45 -15.72 -19.70
CA LYS A 484 -13.32 -15.39 -20.85
C LYS A 484 -12.87 -14.14 -21.62
N TYR A 485 -12.25 -13.19 -20.93
CA TYR A 485 -11.78 -11.92 -21.47
C TYR A 485 -10.37 -11.63 -20.94
N CYS A 486 -9.34 -12.03 -21.69
CA CYS A 486 -7.93 -11.76 -21.44
C CYS A 486 -7.41 -10.76 -22.47
N SER A 487 -7.24 -9.48 -22.06
CA SER A 487 -6.78 -8.39 -22.94
C SER A 487 -5.25 -8.24 -23.00
N ILE A 488 -4.49 -8.99 -22.18
CA ILE A 488 -3.09 -8.67 -21.90
C ILE A 488 -2.19 -8.60 -23.14
N SER A 489 -2.35 -9.52 -24.09
CA SER A 489 -1.54 -9.54 -25.33
C SER A 489 -1.75 -8.30 -26.20
N THR A 490 -2.94 -7.68 -26.13
CA THR A 490 -3.23 -6.41 -26.81
C THR A 490 -2.59 -5.25 -26.05
N LEU A 491 -2.86 -5.13 -24.74
CA LEU A 491 -2.31 -4.07 -23.89
C LEU A 491 -0.77 -4.05 -23.91
N TRP A 492 -0.14 -5.21 -23.97
CA TRP A 492 1.31 -5.34 -24.08
C TRP A 492 1.84 -4.71 -25.38
N ASN A 493 1.30 -5.10 -26.53
CA ASN A 493 1.75 -4.54 -27.81
C ASN A 493 1.44 -3.03 -27.90
N ASP A 494 0.26 -2.61 -27.44
CA ASP A 494 -0.17 -1.20 -27.45
C ASP A 494 0.73 -0.32 -26.55
N LEU A 495 1.16 -0.82 -25.39
CA LEU A 495 2.12 -0.12 -24.54
C LEU A 495 3.50 -0.08 -25.20
N LEU A 496 4.02 -1.19 -25.74
CA LEU A 496 5.35 -1.20 -26.36
C LEU A 496 5.45 -0.21 -27.52
N VAL A 497 4.36 0.01 -28.27
CA VAL A 497 4.27 1.03 -29.31
C VAL A 497 4.15 2.44 -28.72
N SER A 498 3.19 2.69 -27.82
CA SER A 498 2.91 4.05 -27.30
C SER A 498 4.01 4.58 -26.36
N SER A 499 4.73 3.70 -25.66
CA SER A 499 5.89 4.05 -24.83
C SER A 499 7.20 4.22 -25.63
N ASP A 500 7.20 3.96 -26.95
CA ASP A 500 8.38 3.97 -27.82
C ASP A 500 9.51 3.00 -27.35
N PHE A 501 9.13 1.85 -26.79
CA PHE A 501 10.03 0.96 -26.04
C PHE A 501 11.26 0.51 -26.84
N GLN A 502 11.09 0.15 -28.12
CA GLN A 502 12.18 -0.40 -28.93
C GLN A 502 13.27 0.63 -29.24
N ASN A 503 12.87 1.86 -29.60
CA ASN A 503 13.83 2.94 -29.87
C ASN A 503 14.53 3.38 -28.57
N ARG A 504 13.82 3.40 -27.44
CA ARG A 504 14.40 3.65 -26.12
C ARG A 504 15.40 2.58 -25.71
N LYS A 505 15.11 1.29 -25.95
CA LYS A 505 16.05 0.19 -25.71
C LYS A 505 17.35 0.37 -26.51
N ILE A 506 17.24 0.73 -27.80
CA ILE A 506 18.41 1.05 -28.65
C ILE A 506 19.20 2.27 -28.11
N ALA A 507 18.51 3.32 -27.66
CA ALA A 507 19.14 4.51 -27.08
C ALA A 507 19.86 4.21 -25.75
N ILE A 508 19.28 3.34 -24.92
CA ILE A 508 19.87 2.84 -23.65
C ILE A 508 21.13 2.03 -23.93
N ASP A 509 21.08 1.11 -24.89
CA ASP A 509 22.24 0.37 -25.38
C ASP A 509 23.40 1.30 -25.78
N THR A 510 23.11 2.36 -26.53
CA THR A 510 24.10 3.38 -26.92
C THR A 510 24.59 4.19 -25.71
N PHE A 511 23.70 4.56 -24.79
CA PHE A 511 24.06 5.28 -23.57
C PHE A 511 25.01 4.45 -22.68
N ASN A 512 24.73 3.15 -22.49
CA ASN A 512 25.53 2.25 -21.67
C ASN A 512 26.89 1.94 -22.31
N LYS A 513 26.97 1.87 -23.64
CA LYS A 513 28.24 1.72 -24.38
C LYS A 513 29.11 2.99 -24.32
N ASN A 514 28.53 4.15 -24.03
CA ASN A 514 29.23 5.42 -23.90
C ASN A 514 29.57 5.79 -22.44
N ASN A 515 28.71 5.49 -21.47
CA ASN A 515 28.91 5.87 -20.06
C ASN A 515 29.38 4.67 -19.22
N ARG A 516 30.48 4.80 -18.46
CA ARG A 516 30.97 3.74 -17.54
C ARG A 516 30.23 3.78 -16.21
N TRP A 517 30.11 4.97 -15.63
CA TRP A 517 29.61 5.16 -14.26
C TRP A 517 28.16 5.63 -14.18
N ARG A 518 27.54 5.97 -15.32
CA ARG A 518 26.09 6.06 -15.47
C ARG A 518 25.61 4.88 -16.31
N LYS A 519 24.51 4.24 -15.91
CA LYS A 519 23.83 3.20 -16.69
C LYS A 519 22.34 3.47 -16.74
N ARG A 520 21.70 3.13 -17.84
CA ARG A 520 20.24 3.10 -17.97
C ARG A 520 19.74 1.68 -18.08
N GLY A 521 18.49 1.50 -17.64
CA GLY A 521 17.75 0.25 -17.75
C GLY A 521 16.27 0.55 -17.95
N ILE A 522 15.60 -0.34 -18.67
CA ILE A 522 14.17 -0.26 -18.96
C ILE A 522 13.54 -1.62 -18.73
N SER A 523 12.36 -1.67 -18.11
CA SER A 523 11.61 -2.92 -17.90
C SER A 523 10.12 -2.71 -18.13
N VAL A 524 9.42 -3.79 -18.47
CA VAL A 524 7.98 -3.79 -18.78
C VAL A 524 7.30 -4.93 -18.03
N VAL A 525 6.44 -4.58 -17.08
CA VAL A 525 5.70 -5.52 -16.22
C VAL A 525 4.22 -5.56 -16.62
N PRO A 526 3.67 -6.75 -16.90
CA PRO A 526 2.24 -6.96 -17.16
C PRO A 526 1.44 -7.21 -15.87
N LEU A 527 0.11 -7.19 -15.94
CA LEU A 527 -0.78 -7.51 -14.83
C LEU A 527 -2.08 -8.19 -15.26
N LYS A 528 -2.48 -9.21 -14.50
CA LYS A 528 -3.88 -9.63 -14.28
C LYS A 528 -4.19 -9.44 -12.79
N TYR A 529 -5.24 -8.70 -12.48
CA TYR A 529 -5.74 -8.56 -11.11
C TYR A 529 -7.19 -9.02 -11.05
N GLY A 530 -7.43 -10.12 -10.34
CA GLY A 530 -8.77 -10.65 -10.11
C GLY A 530 -9.54 -9.79 -9.11
N ILE A 531 -10.77 -9.42 -9.43
CA ILE A 531 -11.67 -8.70 -8.53
C ILE A 531 -12.72 -9.67 -8.02
N SER A 532 -12.64 -9.98 -6.72
CA SER A 532 -13.71 -10.65 -5.98
C SER A 532 -14.48 -9.60 -5.19
N TRP A 533 -15.80 -9.69 -5.17
CA TRP A 533 -16.62 -8.85 -4.28
C TRP A 533 -16.69 -9.41 -2.84
N LEU A 534 -16.05 -10.55 -2.57
CA LEU A 534 -15.83 -11.15 -1.24
C LEU A 534 -17.10 -11.40 -0.39
N GLY A 535 -18.29 -11.28 -0.97
CA GLY A 535 -19.57 -11.27 -0.24
C GLY A 535 -19.87 -9.96 0.52
N GLU A 536 -19.03 -8.93 0.35
CA GLU A 536 -19.17 -7.62 1.00
C GLU A 536 -20.46 -6.91 0.59
N GLN A 537 -21.17 -6.37 1.57
CA GLN A 537 -22.50 -5.78 1.40
C GLN A 537 -22.50 -4.35 1.93
N PHE A 538 -23.11 -3.43 1.17
CA PHE A 538 -23.24 -2.04 1.57
C PHE A 538 -24.71 -1.65 1.57
N THR A 539 -25.13 -0.93 2.61
CA THR A 539 -26.46 -0.32 2.64
C THR A 539 -26.39 1.13 2.18
N ALA A 540 -27.44 1.62 1.53
CA ALA A 540 -27.59 3.03 1.20
C ALA A 540 -29.00 3.52 1.51
N MET A 541 -29.10 4.82 1.80
CA MET A 541 -30.34 5.55 2.01
C MET A 541 -30.33 6.82 1.15
N VAL A 542 -31.42 7.05 0.43
CA VAL A 542 -31.66 8.24 -0.39
C VAL A 542 -32.93 8.93 0.10
N SER A 543 -32.93 10.26 0.14
CA SER A 543 -34.10 11.06 0.53
C SER A 543 -34.18 12.31 -0.33
N ILE A 544 -35.33 12.56 -0.95
CA ILE A 544 -35.57 13.71 -1.83
C ILE A 544 -36.52 14.69 -1.12
N TYR A 545 -36.09 15.94 -0.95
CA TYR A 545 -36.86 16.97 -0.25
C TYR A 545 -37.82 17.68 -1.21
N HIS A 546 -39.11 17.67 -0.88
CA HIS A 546 -40.16 18.18 -1.76
C HIS A 546 -40.22 19.71 -1.87
N ALA A 547 -39.52 20.45 -1.00
CA ALA A 547 -39.55 21.92 -0.99
C ALA A 547 -38.72 22.54 -2.12
N ASP A 548 -37.64 21.88 -2.55
CA ASP A 548 -36.70 22.39 -3.54
C ASP A 548 -36.12 21.32 -4.49
N GLY A 549 -36.49 20.05 -4.30
CA GLY A 549 -35.95 18.90 -5.04
C GLY A 549 -34.52 18.52 -4.68
N THR A 550 -33.94 18.98 -3.57
CA THR A 550 -32.61 18.51 -3.15
C THR A 550 -32.64 17.06 -2.67
N ILE A 551 -31.48 16.41 -2.68
CA ILE A 551 -31.32 14.97 -2.46
C ILE A 551 -30.22 14.75 -1.43
N ALA A 552 -30.55 14.09 -0.32
CA ALA A 552 -29.57 13.52 0.61
C ALA A 552 -29.28 12.06 0.25
N ILE A 553 -28.00 11.67 0.29
CA ILE A 553 -27.57 10.28 0.12
C ILE A 553 -26.58 9.92 1.24
N ALA A 554 -26.76 8.76 1.87
CA ALA A 554 -25.80 8.17 2.81
C ALA A 554 -25.55 6.71 2.43
N HIS A 555 -24.29 6.28 2.30
CA HIS A 555 -23.90 4.92 1.91
C HIS A 555 -22.85 4.34 2.86
N GLY A 556 -22.80 3.02 2.98
CA GLY A 556 -21.89 2.31 3.90
C GLY A 556 -20.40 2.49 3.63
N GLY A 557 -20.00 2.70 2.37
CA GLY A 557 -18.59 2.92 2.01
C GLY A 557 -18.07 4.29 2.42
N ILE A 558 -16.80 4.37 2.82
CA ILE A 558 -16.17 5.56 3.40
C ILE A 558 -15.30 6.31 2.38
N GLU A 559 -15.34 7.64 2.41
CA GLU A 559 -14.47 8.51 1.61
C GLU A 559 -13.08 8.64 2.26
N ILE A 560 -12.13 7.85 1.77
CA ILE A 560 -10.74 7.79 2.27
C ILE A 560 -9.73 8.51 1.37
N GLY A 561 -10.20 9.19 0.33
CA GLY A 561 -9.38 9.82 -0.70
C GLY A 561 -9.87 9.53 -2.11
N GLN A 562 -10.44 8.34 -2.33
CA GLN A 562 -10.77 7.74 -3.63
C GLN A 562 -11.96 8.37 -4.37
N GLY A 563 -12.65 9.34 -3.79
CA GLY A 563 -13.71 10.09 -4.49
C GLY A 563 -15.02 9.30 -4.66
N ILE A 564 -15.25 8.28 -3.83
CA ILE A 564 -16.48 7.47 -3.81
C ILE A 564 -17.74 8.34 -3.75
N ASN A 565 -17.72 9.41 -2.95
CA ASN A 565 -18.84 10.34 -2.80
C ASN A 565 -19.18 11.04 -4.14
N THR A 566 -18.17 11.29 -4.98
CA THR A 566 -18.34 11.91 -6.31
C THR A 566 -18.97 10.91 -7.28
N LYS A 567 -18.44 9.68 -7.34
CA LYS A 567 -18.97 8.61 -8.22
C LYS A 567 -20.43 8.27 -7.87
N VAL A 568 -20.76 8.16 -6.59
CA VAL A 568 -22.14 7.91 -6.14
C VAL A 568 -23.07 9.06 -6.54
N ALA A 569 -22.64 10.31 -6.42
CA ALA A 569 -23.45 11.45 -6.86
C ALA A 569 -23.67 11.47 -8.38
N GLN A 570 -22.63 11.18 -9.18
CA GLN A 570 -22.74 11.05 -10.64
C GLN A 570 -23.74 9.95 -11.04
N VAL A 571 -23.66 8.77 -10.41
CA VAL A 571 -24.58 7.64 -10.64
C VAL A 571 -26.02 7.99 -10.23
N ALA A 572 -26.22 8.62 -9.08
CA ALA A 572 -27.55 9.01 -8.61
C ALA A 572 -28.18 10.09 -9.50
N ALA A 573 -27.42 11.10 -9.94
CA ALA A 573 -27.88 12.15 -10.86
C ALA A 573 -28.34 11.57 -12.20
N TYR A 574 -27.55 10.66 -12.78
CA TYR A 574 -27.88 9.94 -13.99
C TYR A 574 -29.14 9.08 -13.83
N GLN A 575 -29.18 8.20 -12.81
CA GLN A 575 -30.27 7.24 -12.62
C GLN A 575 -31.60 7.94 -12.29
N LEU A 576 -31.58 9.01 -11.47
CA LEU A 576 -32.77 9.81 -11.16
C LEU A 576 -33.12 10.83 -12.25
N LYS A 577 -32.27 11.04 -13.27
CA LYS A 577 -32.44 12.04 -14.34
C LYS A 577 -32.63 13.45 -13.74
N CYS A 578 -31.72 13.84 -12.83
CA CYS A 578 -31.78 15.09 -12.07
C CYS A 578 -30.43 15.84 -12.10
N PRO A 579 -30.40 17.16 -11.85
CA PRO A 579 -29.17 17.94 -11.83
C PRO A 579 -28.24 17.53 -10.67
N LEU A 580 -26.93 17.45 -10.94
CA LEU A 580 -25.94 16.95 -9.96
C LEU A 580 -25.83 17.85 -8.73
N GLU A 581 -26.00 19.17 -8.90
CA GLU A 581 -25.98 20.18 -7.85
C GLU A 581 -27.13 20.07 -6.85
N LYS A 582 -28.15 19.23 -7.12
CA LYS A 582 -29.19 18.88 -6.15
C LYS A 582 -28.75 17.82 -5.14
N ILE A 583 -27.60 17.15 -5.35
CA ILE A 583 -27.18 16.00 -4.55
C ILE A 583 -26.14 16.38 -3.49
N ALA A 584 -26.43 16.05 -2.23
CA ALA A 584 -25.53 16.19 -1.10
C ALA A 584 -25.30 14.86 -0.39
N ILE A 585 -24.11 14.26 -0.59
CA ILE A 585 -23.68 13.09 0.18
C ILE A 585 -23.51 13.51 1.66
N LYS A 586 -24.15 12.80 2.58
CA LYS A 586 -24.11 13.00 4.05
C LYS A 586 -22.96 12.17 4.67
N PRO A 587 -22.72 12.17 5.99
CA PRO A 587 -21.82 11.20 6.62
C PRO A 587 -22.41 9.78 6.51
N THR A 588 -21.55 8.77 6.53
CA THR A 588 -21.95 7.40 6.84
C THR A 588 -22.19 7.30 8.34
N THR A 589 -23.32 6.76 8.78
CA THR A 589 -23.62 6.58 10.21
C THR A 589 -24.08 5.16 10.50
N ALA A 590 -23.87 4.69 11.73
CA ALA A 590 -24.34 3.37 12.15
C ALA A 590 -25.87 3.21 12.03
N PHE A 591 -26.65 4.28 12.24
CA PHE A 591 -28.11 4.23 12.14
C PHE A 591 -28.60 4.22 10.68
N SER A 592 -28.04 5.07 9.81
CA SER A 592 -28.42 5.11 8.40
C SER A 592 -27.91 3.88 7.63
N ASN A 593 -26.69 3.43 7.94
CA ASN A 593 -25.94 2.42 7.18
C ASN A 593 -25.45 1.21 8.01
N PRO A 594 -26.28 0.59 8.87
CA PRO A 594 -25.88 -0.58 9.67
C PRO A 594 -25.51 -1.77 8.79
N ASN A 595 -24.76 -2.73 9.35
CA ASN A 595 -24.37 -3.98 8.70
C ASN A 595 -23.60 -3.77 7.38
N SER A 596 -22.92 -2.62 7.24
CA SER A 596 -22.14 -2.30 6.04
C SER A 596 -20.71 -2.78 6.15
N GLY A 597 -20.24 -3.41 5.08
CA GLY A 597 -18.89 -3.91 4.89
C GLY A 597 -17.77 -2.86 5.01
N SER A 598 -16.53 -3.34 4.99
CA SER A 598 -15.37 -2.46 5.11
C SER A 598 -14.97 -1.83 3.78
N THR A 599 -14.45 -0.61 3.83
CA THR A 599 -13.95 0.10 2.65
C THR A 599 -12.60 -0.50 2.23
N GLY A 600 -12.58 -1.39 1.24
CA GLY A 600 -11.41 -2.19 0.87
C GLY A 600 -11.54 -2.94 -0.46
N ALA A 601 -10.56 -3.79 -0.77
CA ALA A 601 -10.46 -4.67 -1.94
C ALA A 601 -10.73 -4.02 -3.32
N SER A 602 -10.64 -2.69 -3.41
CA SER A 602 -11.00 -1.85 -4.56
C SER A 602 -12.47 -1.91 -5.02
N ILE A 603 -13.36 -2.62 -4.31
CA ILE A 603 -14.76 -2.89 -4.71
C ILE A 603 -15.77 -1.89 -4.17
N THR A 604 -15.47 -1.21 -3.07
CA THR A 604 -16.45 -0.43 -2.30
C THR A 604 -17.15 0.65 -3.12
N SER A 605 -16.43 1.32 -4.03
CA SER A 605 -17.00 2.35 -4.89
C SER A 605 -18.03 1.79 -5.87
N GLU A 606 -17.77 0.62 -6.47
CA GLU A 606 -18.71 0.02 -7.43
C GLU A 606 -19.95 -0.55 -6.71
N LEU A 607 -19.76 -1.22 -5.57
CA LEU A 607 -20.86 -1.76 -4.77
C LEU A 607 -21.74 -0.67 -4.14
N CYS A 608 -21.18 0.44 -3.68
CA CYS A 608 -21.98 1.59 -3.22
C CYS A 608 -22.78 2.24 -4.36
N CYS A 609 -22.19 2.40 -5.55
CA CYS A 609 -22.93 2.87 -6.73
C CYS A 609 -24.12 1.95 -7.06
N LYS A 610 -23.93 0.63 -7.12
CA LYS A 610 -25.01 -0.35 -7.38
C LYS A 610 -26.09 -0.34 -6.28
N THR A 611 -25.69 -0.13 -5.03
CA THR A 611 -26.63 -0.01 -3.91
C THR A 611 -27.49 1.26 -4.03
N VAL A 612 -26.89 2.38 -4.45
CA VAL A 612 -27.62 3.63 -4.69
C VAL A 612 -28.49 3.54 -5.95
N MET A 613 -28.07 2.83 -7.00
CA MET A 613 -28.95 2.51 -8.14
C MET A 613 -30.23 1.80 -7.67
N GLY A 614 -30.14 0.82 -6.77
CA GLY A 614 -31.31 0.15 -6.19
C GLY A 614 -32.25 1.09 -5.43
N CYS A 615 -31.72 2.11 -4.72
CA CYS A 615 -32.53 3.17 -4.13
C CYS A 615 -33.21 4.04 -5.20
N CYS A 616 -32.47 4.44 -6.24
CA CYS A 616 -32.98 5.22 -7.36
C CYS A 616 -34.06 4.48 -8.17
N ASP A 617 -33.96 3.15 -8.29
CA ASP A 617 -34.96 2.31 -8.96
C ASP A 617 -36.25 2.15 -8.14
N ILE A 618 -36.17 2.21 -6.81
CA ILE A 618 -37.35 2.31 -5.94
C ILE A 618 -38.03 3.68 -6.15
N LEU A 619 -37.25 4.77 -6.14
CA LEU A 619 -37.75 6.13 -6.31
C LEU A 619 -38.32 6.40 -7.71
N ASN A 620 -37.68 5.91 -8.77
CA ASN A 620 -38.17 6.08 -10.14
C ASN A 620 -39.53 5.40 -10.37
N LYS A 621 -39.86 4.29 -9.67
CA LYS A 621 -41.20 3.65 -9.77
C LYS A 621 -42.34 4.59 -9.38
N VAL A 622 -42.09 5.57 -8.51
CA VAL A 622 -43.08 6.59 -8.12
C VAL A 622 -42.88 7.94 -8.84
N ILE A 623 -41.65 8.28 -9.23
CA ILE A 623 -41.32 9.55 -9.92
C ILE A 623 -41.60 9.50 -11.43
N ASP A 624 -41.18 8.45 -12.16
CA ASP A 624 -41.36 8.39 -13.62
C ASP A 624 -42.84 8.49 -14.06
N PRO A 625 -43.84 7.88 -13.39
CA PRO A 625 -45.25 8.07 -13.72
C PRO A 625 -45.75 9.52 -13.53
N VAL A 626 -45.14 10.30 -12.63
CA VAL A 626 -45.48 11.73 -12.45
C VAL A 626 -44.77 12.58 -13.52
N ARG A 627 -43.47 12.33 -13.74
CA ARG A 627 -42.65 12.94 -14.80
C ARG A 627 -43.30 12.79 -16.19
N GLN A 628 -43.84 11.63 -16.52
CA GLN A 628 -44.53 11.37 -17.79
C GLN A 628 -45.79 12.25 -17.99
N THR A 629 -46.46 12.65 -16.90
CA THR A 629 -47.61 13.59 -16.98
C THR A 629 -47.20 15.06 -17.09
N MET A 630 -45.91 15.38 -16.92
CA MET A 630 -45.38 16.75 -16.87
C MET A 630 -44.02 16.85 -17.60
N PRO A 631 -43.94 16.52 -18.91
CA PRO A 631 -42.67 16.26 -19.60
C PRO A 631 -41.73 17.47 -19.73
N SER A 632 -42.25 18.70 -19.59
CA SER A 632 -41.48 19.94 -19.66
C SER A 632 -41.30 20.64 -18.30
N ALA A 633 -41.72 20.01 -17.20
CA ALA A 633 -41.63 20.60 -15.86
C ALA A 633 -40.23 20.41 -15.25
N SER A 634 -39.85 21.26 -14.30
CA SER A 634 -38.56 21.10 -13.63
C SER A 634 -38.58 19.87 -12.71
N TRP A 635 -37.38 19.40 -12.35
CA TRP A 635 -37.23 18.36 -11.33
C TRP A 635 -37.94 18.74 -10.00
N ALA A 636 -37.84 20.00 -9.57
CA ALA A 636 -38.50 20.46 -8.35
C ALA A 636 -40.04 20.41 -8.46
N ASP A 637 -40.61 20.76 -9.61
CA ASP A 637 -42.07 20.67 -9.85
C ASP A 637 -42.56 19.22 -9.83
N ILE A 638 -41.79 18.30 -10.44
CA ILE A 638 -42.10 16.87 -10.47
C ILE A 638 -42.11 16.30 -9.05
N ILE A 639 -41.09 16.59 -8.24
CA ILE A 639 -41.01 16.13 -6.85
C ILE A 639 -42.10 16.78 -5.98
N THR A 640 -42.38 18.08 -6.17
CA THR A 640 -43.52 18.76 -5.52
C THR A 640 -44.84 18.06 -5.87
N LYS A 641 -45.01 17.64 -7.13
CA LYS A 641 -46.21 16.90 -7.57
C LYS A 641 -46.26 15.46 -7.03
N CYS A 642 -45.12 14.81 -6.80
CA CYS A 642 -45.05 13.52 -6.12
C CYS A 642 -45.49 13.63 -4.66
N TYR A 643 -44.95 14.60 -3.92
CA TYR A 643 -45.34 14.88 -2.54
C TYR A 643 -46.84 15.22 -2.41
N ASN A 644 -47.35 16.09 -3.30
CA ASN A 644 -48.77 16.43 -3.36
C ASN A 644 -49.69 15.26 -3.79
N LYS A 645 -49.13 14.08 -4.12
CA LYS A 645 -49.86 12.81 -4.32
C LYS A 645 -49.70 11.83 -3.14
N GLY A 646 -48.98 12.19 -2.08
CA GLY A 646 -48.71 11.32 -0.94
C GLY A 646 -47.69 10.20 -1.24
N LEU A 647 -46.82 10.39 -2.23
CA LEU A 647 -45.80 9.39 -2.59
C LEU A 647 -44.58 9.52 -1.66
N ASP A 648 -44.06 8.38 -1.19
CA ASP A 648 -42.79 8.34 -0.46
C ASP A 648 -41.64 8.77 -1.39
N LEU A 649 -40.78 9.64 -0.87
CA LEU A 649 -39.62 10.22 -1.55
C LEU A 649 -38.31 9.80 -0.88
N SER A 650 -38.35 8.75 -0.07
CA SER A 650 -37.22 8.07 0.53
C SER A 650 -37.07 6.63 0.00
N ALA A 651 -35.85 6.10 0.05
CA ALA A 651 -35.58 4.69 -0.22
C ALA A 651 -34.34 4.22 0.56
N LYS A 652 -34.39 2.98 1.04
CA LYS A 652 -33.24 2.25 1.58
C LYS A 652 -33.05 0.94 0.80
N TYR A 653 -31.81 0.60 0.49
CA TYR A 653 -31.47 -0.61 -0.26
C TYR A 653 -30.13 -1.19 0.22
N MET A 654 -29.91 -2.47 -0.07
CA MET A 654 -28.67 -3.19 0.14
C MET A 654 -28.42 -4.08 -1.07
N PHE A 655 -27.27 -3.97 -1.73
CA PHE A 655 -26.92 -4.94 -2.77
C PHE A 655 -26.36 -6.21 -2.12
N ILE A 656 -26.78 -7.38 -2.61
CA ILE A 656 -26.29 -8.71 -2.22
C ILE A 656 -25.60 -9.34 -3.43
N ASP A 657 -24.35 -9.78 -3.26
CA ASP A 657 -23.62 -10.45 -4.33
C ASP A 657 -24.17 -11.85 -4.65
N THR A 658 -24.17 -12.18 -5.95
CA THR A 658 -24.53 -13.49 -6.50
C THR A 658 -23.54 -13.93 -7.59
N SER A 659 -22.33 -13.38 -7.60
CA SER A 659 -21.31 -13.63 -8.62
C SER A 659 -20.63 -15.00 -8.43
N PRO A 660 -20.17 -15.64 -9.53
CA PRO A 660 -19.45 -16.91 -9.42
C PRO A 660 -18.05 -16.70 -8.83
N PRO A 661 -17.60 -17.54 -7.87
CA PRO A 661 -16.25 -17.50 -7.34
C PRO A 661 -15.22 -18.00 -8.38
N PRO A 662 -13.91 -17.69 -8.21
CA PRO A 662 -13.32 -16.87 -7.13
C PRO A 662 -13.39 -15.35 -7.39
N TYR A 663 -13.43 -14.91 -8.65
CA TYR A 663 -13.42 -13.50 -9.03
C TYR A 663 -14.55 -13.19 -10.03
N ALA A 664 -15.27 -12.09 -9.80
CA ALA A 664 -16.37 -11.61 -10.65
C ALA A 664 -15.88 -11.11 -12.02
N TYR A 665 -14.72 -10.43 -12.06
CA TYR A 665 -14.02 -10.04 -13.28
C TYR A 665 -12.50 -9.92 -13.06
N ASN A 666 -11.75 -9.67 -14.13
CA ASN A 666 -10.33 -9.32 -14.07
C ASN A 666 -10.11 -7.91 -14.67
N THR A 667 -9.30 -7.10 -14.00
CA THR A 667 -8.62 -5.95 -14.62
C THR A 667 -7.21 -6.38 -15.04
N TYR A 668 -6.66 -5.67 -16.03
CA TYR A 668 -5.36 -5.96 -16.62
C TYR A 668 -4.58 -4.66 -16.75
N GLY A 669 -3.27 -4.75 -16.84
CA GLY A 669 -2.46 -3.59 -17.17
C GLY A 669 -1.09 -3.99 -17.68
N VAL A 670 -0.36 -3.01 -18.19
CA VAL A 670 1.07 -3.14 -18.46
C VAL A 670 1.74 -1.81 -18.08
N THR A 671 2.95 -1.88 -17.53
CA THR A 671 3.74 -0.72 -17.10
C THR A 671 5.16 -0.81 -17.61
N CYS A 672 5.61 0.22 -18.32
CA CYS A 672 6.97 0.41 -18.80
C CYS A 672 7.64 1.46 -17.92
N THR A 673 8.89 1.25 -17.51
CA THR A 673 9.66 2.22 -16.73
C THR A 673 11.12 2.20 -17.12
N GLU A 674 11.69 3.38 -17.32
CA GLU A 674 13.10 3.62 -17.63
C GLU A 674 13.74 4.44 -16.50
N VAL A 675 14.96 4.07 -16.14
CA VAL A 675 15.75 4.72 -15.08
C VAL A 675 17.16 5.01 -15.56
N GLU A 676 17.79 6.01 -14.94
CA GLU A 676 19.25 6.16 -14.94
C GLU A 676 19.79 5.93 -13.53
N LEU A 677 20.89 5.19 -13.45
CA LEU A 677 21.59 4.77 -12.24
C LEU A 677 22.99 5.38 -12.23
N ASP A 678 23.35 5.99 -11.10
CA ASP A 678 24.73 6.27 -10.75
C ASP A 678 25.37 5.02 -10.12
N VAL A 679 26.29 4.40 -10.86
CA VAL A 679 26.95 3.15 -10.46
C VAL A 679 27.83 3.34 -9.21
N LEU A 680 28.35 4.55 -9.00
CA LEU A 680 29.31 4.86 -7.94
C LEU A 680 28.65 5.15 -6.58
N THR A 681 27.43 5.69 -6.57
CA THR A 681 26.69 6.06 -5.35
C THR A 681 25.46 5.19 -5.08
N GLY A 682 24.86 4.60 -6.12
CA GLY A 682 23.56 3.92 -6.07
C GLY A 682 22.35 4.87 -6.15
N GLU A 683 22.59 6.17 -6.30
CA GLU A 683 21.54 7.14 -6.63
C GLU A 683 20.94 6.82 -8.00
N ARG A 684 19.65 7.11 -8.20
CA ARG A 684 18.95 6.85 -9.47
C ARG A 684 17.79 7.81 -9.67
N GLU A 685 17.46 8.03 -10.93
CA GLU A 685 16.33 8.86 -11.37
C GLU A 685 15.40 8.03 -12.26
N ILE A 686 14.09 8.09 -12.00
CA ILE A 686 13.09 7.57 -12.93
C ILE A 686 12.96 8.57 -14.08
N LEU A 687 13.42 8.20 -15.27
CA LEU A 687 13.42 9.09 -16.43
C LEU A 687 12.03 9.19 -17.05
N ARG A 688 11.33 8.06 -17.16
CA ARG A 688 9.99 7.98 -17.76
C ARG A 688 9.28 6.69 -17.37
N THR A 689 8.00 6.82 -17.02
CA THR A 689 7.08 5.70 -16.77
C THR A 689 5.82 5.86 -17.62
N ASP A 690 5.47 4.81 -18.35
CA ASP A 690 4.30 4.74 -19.22
C ASP A 690 3.41 3.58 -18.74
N ILE A 691 2.15 3.87 -18.37
CA ILE A 691 1.25 2.91 -17.73
C ILE A 691 -0.04 2.78 -18.52
N LEU A 692 -0.43 1.53 -18.77
CA LEU A 692 -1.55 1.17 -19.60
C LEU A 692 -2.50 0.20 -18.87
N ASN A 693 -3.41 0.71 -18.01
CA ASN A 693 -4.26 -0.08 -17.11
C ASN A 693 -5.77 -0.06 -17.46
N ASP A 694 -6.36 -1.22 -17.70
CA ASP A 694 -7.77 -1.46 -18.07
C ASP A 694 -8.72 -1.10 -16.92
N CYS A 695 -9.26 0.12 -16.97
CA CYS A 695 -10.26 0.65 -16.04
C CYS A 695 -11.72 0.33 -16.46
N GLY A 696 -11.93 -0.48 -17.51
CA GLY A 696 -13.22 -0.53 -18.20
C GLY A 696 -13.64 0.84 -18.75
N GLN A 697 -14.94 1.06 -18.88
CA GLN A 697 -15.51 2.39 -19.08
C GLN A 697 -15.56 3.11 -17.73
N SER A 698 -14.67 4.09 -17.52
CA SER A 698 -14.63 4.83 -16.26
C SER A 698 -15.90 5.67 -16.01
N MET A 699 -16.36 5.68 -14.76
CA MET A 699 -17.38 6.61 -14.26
C MET A 699 -16.82 8.02 -14.02
N ASN A 700 -15.52 8.15 -13.73
CA ASN A 700 -14.88 9.44 -13.58
C ASN A 700 -13.39 9.29 -13.86
N PRO A 701 -12.95 9.53 -15.11
CA PRO A 701 -11.58 9.25 -15.49
C PRO A 701 -10.58 10.19 -14.82
N GLU A 702 -10.98 11.39 -14.38
CA GLU A 702 -10.13 12.29 -13.58
C GLU A 702 -9.77 11.65 -12.22
N LEU A 703 -10.76 11.02 -11.56
CA LEU A 703 -10.53 10.29 -10.31
C LEU A 703 -9.80 8.95 -10.53
N ASP A 704 -10.06 8.25 -11.64
CA ASP A 704 -9.42 6.96 -11.90
C ASP A 704 -7.97 7.11 -12.34
N VAL A 705 -7.64 8.16 -13.10
CA VAL A 705 -6.25 8.63 -13.29
C VAL A 705 -5.62 8.87 -11.93
N GLY A 706 -6.21 9.71 -11.07
CA GLY A 706 -5.66 10.01 -9.74
C GLY A 706 -5.51 8.80 -8.81
N GLN A 707 -6.36 7.77 -8.95
CA GLN A 707 -6.25 6.52 -8.17
C GLN A 707 -5.10 5.65 -8.64
N VAL A 708 -4.95 5.47 -9.96
CA VAL A 708 -3.77 4.82 -10.53
C VAL A 708 -2.53 5.61 -10.16
N GLU A 709 -2.59 6.94 -10.26
CA GLU A 709 -1.47 7.81 -9.95
C GLU A 709 -1.00 7.68 -8.50
N GLY A 710 -1.92 7.65 -7.54
CA GLY A 710 -1.59 7.33 -6.16
C GLY A 710 -1.13 5.88 -5.91
N ALA A 711 -1.28 4.95 -6.85
CA ALA A 711 -1.02 3.51 -6.64
C ALA A 711 0.47 3.15 -6.84
N PHE A 712 1.04 3.42 -8.02
CA PHE A 712 2.48 3.25 -8.25
C PHE A 712 3.29 4.33 -7.47
N VAL A 713 2.66 5.41 -6.98
CA VAL A 713 3.25 6.33 -5.98
C VAL A 713 3.66 5.59 -4.71
N MET A 714 2.72 4.79 -4.19
CA MET A 714 2.96 3.90 -3.07
C MET A 714 3.92 2.74 -3.46
N GLY A 715 4.28 2.64 -4.74
CA GLY A 715 5.13 1.60 -5.32
C GLY A 715 6.62 1.95 -5.34
N LEU A 716 7.05 3.10 -5.88
CA LEU A 716 8.49 3.43 -5.85
C LEU A 716 8.98 3.58 -4.41
N GLY A 717 8.11 4.06 -3.50
CA GLY A 717 8.29 3.97 -2.05
C GLY A 717 8.71 2.56 -1.65
N PHE A 718 7.78 1.61 -1.75
CA PHE A 718 7.96 0.20 -1.38
C PHE A 718 9.18 -0.48 -2.02
N TRP A 719 9.48 -0.19 -3.28
CA TRP A 719 10.55 -0.89 -4.01
C TRP A 719 11.93 -0.25 -3.89
N LEU A 720 12.03 1.06 -3.67
CA LEU A 720 13.29 1.80 -3.80
C LEU A 720 13.72 2.55 -2.52
N THR A 721 12.81 2.86 -1.59
CA THR A 721 13.11 3.81 -0.49
C THR A 721 12.57 3.44 0.89
N GLU A 722 11.46 2.71 0.98
CA GLU A 722 10.81 2.33 2.24
C GLU A 722 11.51 1.16 2.96
N LYS A 723 12.70 1.41 3.51
CA LYS A 723 13.47 0.45 4.32
C LYS A 723 13.21 0.65 5.82
N ILE A 724 12.20 -0.05 6.32
CA ILE A 724 11.98 -0.23 7.75
C ILE A 724 13.20 -0.95 8.37
N ILE A 725 13.89 -0.28 9.28
CA ILE A 725 14.95 -0.86 10.12
C ILE A 725 14.33 -1.18 11.48
N TYR A 726 14.65 -2.34 12.05
CA TYR A 726 14.35 -2.68 13.43
C TYR A 726 15.63 -2.71 14.27
N ASP A 727 15.63 -2.05 15.42
CA ASP A 727 16.64 -2.28 16.47
C ASP A 727 16.69 -3.78 16.87
N PRO A 728 17.85 -4.45 16.89
CA PRO A 728 17.93 -5.91 17.05
C PRO A 728 17.69 -6.41 18.47
N ASP A 729 17.93 -5.58 19.49
CA ASP A 729 17.75 -5.96 20.90
C ASP A 729 16.32 -5.65 21.41
N THR A 730 15.59 -4.75 20.72
CA THR A 730 14.27 -4.22 21.16
C THR A 730 13.16 -4.23 20.10
N GLY A 731 13.43 -3.90 18.83
CA GLY A 731 12.50 -3.95 17.68
C GLY A 731 11.74 -2.64 17.31
N ARG A 732 12.36 -1.66 16.63
CA ARG A 732 11.82 -0.27 16.41
C ARG A 732 12.21 0.44 15.05
N ASN A 733 11.35 1.31 14.41
CA ASN A 733 10.96 1.47 12.94
C ASN A 733 11.14 2.88 12.16
N LEU A 734 11.13 3.02 10.76
CA LEU A 734 11.27 4.25 9.83
C LEU A 734 10.87 4.15 8.24
N THR A 735 10.44 5.23 7.46
CA THR A 735 10.54 5.56 5.91
C THR A 735 9.31 5.74 4.86
N VAL A 736 9.46 6.29 3.58
CA VAL A 736 8.48 6.70 2.42
C VAL A 736 9.15 6.88 0.94
N GLU A 737 8.69 7.18 -0.36
CA GLU A 737 7.46 7.61 -1.23
C GLU A 737 7.59 7.63 -2.87
N LEU A 738 6.61 8.16 -3.72
CA LEU A 738 6.51 8.65 -5.21
C LEU A 738 6.28 7.68 -6.48
N GLY A 739 5.82 7.85 -7.81
CA GLY A 739 5.17 8.78 -8.85
C GLY A 739 4.71 8.11 -10.27
N VAL A 740 3.67 8.49 -11.11
CA VAL A 740 2.82 7.57 -12.06
C VAL A 740 2.01 8.11 -13.38
N SER A 741 1.23 7.29 -14.19
CA SER A 741 0.24 7.55 -15.36
C SER A 741 -0.93 6.47 -15.73
N LEU A 742 -1.79 6.53 -16.83
CA LEU A 742 -3.04 5.67 -17.14
C LEU A 742 -3.49 5.35 -18.67
N LEU A 743 -4.53 4.47 -18.95
CA LEU A 743 -5.11 3.95 -20.26
C LEU A 743 -6.59 4.35 -20.64
N LYS A 744 -7.01 4.02 -21.89
CA LYS A 744 -8.29 4.28 -22.61
C LYS A 744 -9.05 3.05 -23.25
N ASN A 745 -10.33 3.24 -23.61
CA ASN A 745 -11.22 2.40 -24.45
C ASN A 745 -11.38 0.87 -24.16
N ALA A 746 -11.41 0.41 -22.91
CA ALA A 746 -11.69 -1.00 -22.58
C ALA A 746 -13.17 -1.27 -22.17
N PRO A 747 -13.88 -2.26 -22.73
CA PRO A 747 -15.23 -2.62 -22.29
C PRO A 747 -15.26 -3.75 -21.23
N ASN A 748 -15.99 -3.56 -20.13
CA ASN A 748 -16.23 -4.61 -19.12
C ASN A 748 -17.72 -4.96 -19.00
N PRO A 749 -18.24 -6.06 -19.57
CA PRO A 749 -19.66 -6.42 -19.45
C PRO A 749 -20.04 -6.99 -18.06
N LEU A 750 -19.08 -7.24 -17.16
CA LEU A 750 -19.31 -7.85 -15.84
C LEU A 750 -19.20 -6.87 -14.67
N GLY A 751 -18.49 -5.74 -14.86
CA GLY A 751 -18.35 -4.69 -13.86
C GLY A 751 -19.51 -3.69 -13.87
N ILE A 752 -19.73 -3.04 -12.72
CA ILE A 752 -20.88 -2.16 -12.53
C ILE A 752 -20.74 -0.91 -13.41
N LEU A 753 -21.77 -0.65 -14.22
CA LEU A 753 -21.80 0.41 -15.25
C LEU A 753 -20.60 0.36 -16.22
N ARG A 754 -20.10 -0.86 -16.48
CA ARG A 754 -18.96 -1.19 -17.35
C ARG A 754 -17.57 -0.74 -16.87
N ALA A 755 -17.43 -0.27 -15.63
CA ALA A 755 -16.15 0.12 -15.04
C ALA A 755 -15.32 -1.09 -14.55
N LYS A 756 -14.10 -0.81 -14.05
CA LYS A 756 -13.27 -1.74 -13.26
C LYS A 756 -12.64 -1.02 -12.06
N ALA A 757 -12.29 -1.79 -11.04
CA ALA A 757 -11.38 -1.38 -9.97
C ALA A 757 -10.03 -0.85 -10.51
N VAL A 758 -9.53 0.23 -9.91
CA VAL A 758 -8.25 0.88 -10.30
C VAL A 758 -7.33 1.24 -9.13
N SER A 759 -7.80 1.16 -7.88
CA SER A 759 -7.05 1.62 -6.71
C SER A 759 -5.84 0.75 -6.39
N GLU A 760 -5.96 -0.57 -6.44
CA GLU A 760 -4.88 -1.51 -6.08
C GLU A 760 -4.04 -2.04 -7.25
N PRO A 761 -4.61 -2.38 -8.43
CA PRO A 761 -3.85 -3.02 -9.52
C PRO A 761 -2.51 -2.36 -9.90
N PRO A 762 -2.39 -1.03 -10.07
CA PRO A 762 -1.15 -0.45 -10.58
C PRO A 762 0.00 -0.43 -9.57
N LEU A 763 -0.29 -0.60 -8.28
CA LEU A 763 0.74 -0.83 -7.27
C LEU A 763 1.45 -2.18 -7.53
N CYS A 764 0.74 -3.22 -7.98
CA CYS A 764 1.34 -4.50 -8.35
C CYS A 764 2.33 -4.39 -9.52
N MET A 765 2.09 -3.50 -10.50
CA MET A 765 2.99 -3.29 -11.64
C MET A 765 4.21 -2.42 -11.33
N SER A 766 4.21 -1.72 -10.20
CA SER A 766 5.26 -0.74 -9.87
C SER A 766 6.66 -1.33 -9.69
N CYS A 767 6.76 -2.65 -9.52
CA CYS A 767 8.04 -3.37 -9.52
C CYS A 767 8.82 -3.24 -10.85
N ALA A 768 8.18 -2.77 -11.93
CA ALA A 768 8.85 -2.34 -13.16
C ALA A 768 10.00 -1.35 -12.89
N CYS A 769 9.90 -0.48 -11.87
CA CYS A 769 11.00 0.40 -11.50
C CYS A 769 12.21 -0.37 -10.96
N LEU A 770 11.98 -1.39 -10.13
CA LEU A 770 13.03 -2.21 -9.51
C LEU A 770 13.73 -3.07 -10.56
N PHE A 771 12.97 -3.65 -11.50
CA PHE A 771 13.54 -4.38 -12.63
C PHE A 771 14.29 -3.46 -13.61
N ALA A 772 13.82 -2.23 -13.85
CA ALA A 772 14.56 -1.25 -14.63
C ALA A 772 15.90 -0.86 -13.97
N VAL A 773 15.93 -0.68 -12.64
CA VAL A 773 17.19 -0.52 -11.88
C VAL A 773 18.04 -1.78 -11.96
N LYS A 774 17.46 -2.97 -11.83
CA LYS A 774 18.18 -4.26 -11.97
C LYS A 774 18.86 -4.36 -13.34
N HIS A 775 18.21 -3.94 -14.42
CA HIS A 775 18.81 -3.95 -15.76
C HIS A 775 19.99 -2.97 -15.86
N ALA A 776 19.91 -1.78 -15.26
CA ALA A 776 21.03 -0.85 -15.17
C ALA A 776 22.21 -1.41 -14.33
N VAL A 777 21.91 -2.17 -13.27
CA VAL A 777 22.92 -2.90 -12.46
C VAL A 777 23.54 -4.06 -13.26
N GLU A 778 22.74 -4.84 -14.00
CA GLU A 778 23.24 -5.91 -14.88
C GLU A 778 24.21 -5.35 -15.93
N GLU A 779 23.89 -4.21 -16.53
CA GLU A 779 24.78 -3.52 -17.48
C GLU A 779 26.09 -3.02 -16.83
N ALA A 780 26.03 -2.51 -15.59
CA ALA A 780 27.23 -2.15 -14.82
C ALA A 780 28.14 -3.36 -14.53
N ARG A 781 27.54 -4.55 -14.33
CA ARG A 781 28.21 -5.83 -14.04
C ARG A 781 28.74 -6.53 -15.30
N THR A 782 28.02 -6.47 -16.42
CA THR A 782 28.45 -7.01 -17.72
C THR A 782 29.76 -6.36 -18.15
N GLU A 783 29.88 -5.04 -17.98
CA GLU A 783 31.07 -4.26 -18.32
C GLU A 783 32.33 -4.63 -17.52
N ILE A 784 32.20 -5.34 -16.38
CA ILE A 784 33.31 -5.86 -15.58
C ILE A 784 33.44 -7.39 -15.63
N GLY A 785 32.77 -8.06 -16.58
CA GLY A 785 32.79 -9.52 -16.72
C GLY A 785 32.12 -10.27 -15.57
N LYS A 786 31.08 -9.67 -14.96
CA LYS A 786 30.25 -10.24 -13.87
C LYS A 786 28.75 -10.27 -14.20
N GLY A 787 28.41 -10.14 -15.48
CA GLY A 787 27.04 -10.08 -16.00
C GLY A 787 26.39 -11.43 -16.33
N ASP A 788 27.16 -12.52 -16.50
CA ASP A 788 26.63 -13.81 -16.99
C ASP A 788 25.70 -14.53 -15.99
N GLY A 789 25.96 -14.38 -14.68
CA GLY A 789 25.16 -15.02 -13.63
C GLY A 789 23.95 -14.18 -13.22
N TYR A 790 22.83 -14.84 -12.94
CA TYR A 790 21.70 -14.21 -12.27
C TYR A 790 22.08 -13.73 -10.87
N PHE A 791 21.55 -12.56 -10.46
CA PHE A 791 21.52 -12.14 -9.07
C PHE A 791 20.09 -11.73 -8.69
N VAL A 792 19.71 -12.00 -7.44
CA VAL A 792 18.45 -11.56 -6.86
C VAL A 792 18.54 -10.09 -6.43
N MET A 793 17.48 -9.32 -6.67
CA MET A 793 17.33 -7.96 -6.19
C MET A 793 16.02 -7.90 -5.40
N ASN A 794 16.12 -7.85 -4.07
CA ASN A 794 14.97 -7.84 -3.16
C ASN A 794 14.31 -6.45 -3.11
N GLY A 795 13.05 -6.40 -2.69
CA GLY A 795 12.36 -5.15 -2.32
C GLY A 795 12.42 -4.88 -0.82
N PRO A 796 12.55 -3.63 -0.34
CA PRO A 796 13.12 -2.50 -1.08
C PRO A 796 14.58 -2.77 -1.44
N SER A 797 15.05 -2.21 -2.55
CA SER A 797 16.47 -2.05 -2.82
C SER A 797 16.81 -0.57 -2.72
N THR A 798 17.47 -0.16 -1.64
CA THR A 798 17.89 1.25 -1.44
C THR A 798 19.11 1.61 -2.27
N VAL A 799 19.59 2.86 -2.17
CA VAL A 799 20.84 3.30 -2.80
C VAL A 799 22.04 2.45 -2.36
N GLU A 800 22.05 2.00 -1.11
CA GLU A 800 23.06 1.07 -0.59
C GLU A 800 22.97 -0.29 -1.27
N ASP A 801 21.79 -0.91 -1.23
CA ASP A 801 21.58 -2.26 -1.76
C ASP A 801 21.85 -2.29 -3.28
N THR A 802 21.61 -1.17 -3.97
CA THR A 802 21.88 -1.00 -5.42
C THR A 802 23.37 -0.85 -5.71
N GLN A 803 24.10 0.03 -5.01
CA GLN A 803 25.54 0.22 -5.25
C GLN A 803 26.35 -1.04 -4.94
N LEU A 804 26.00 -1.75 -3.87
CA LEU A 804 26.63 -3.03 -3.52
C LEU A 804 26.37 -4.09 -4.60
N ALA A 805 25.19 -4.10 -5.23
CA ALA A 805 24.89 -5.00 -6.35
C ALA A 805 25.71 -4.68 -7.63
N CYS A 806 26.12 -3.43 -7.83
CA CYS A 806 27.00 -3.00 -8.94
C CYS A 806 28.45 -3.50 -8.83
N LEU A 807 28.90 -3.98 -7.66
CA LEU A 807 30.28 -4.43 -7.42
C LEU A 807 31.35 -3.35 -7.72
N VAL A 808 31.16 -2.14 -7.17
CA VAL A 808 32.12 -1.03 -7.30
C VAL A 808 33.46 -1.39 -6.66
N ASP A 809 34.54 -1.20 -7.42
CA ASP A 809 35.92 -1.40 -6.97
C ASP A 809 36.79 -0.21 -7.43
N PRO A 810 37.45 0.52 -6.50
CA PRO A 810 38.38 1.61 -6.83
C PRO A 810 39.54 1.23 -7.76
N SER A 811 39.88 -0.06 -7.90
CA SER A 811 40.89 -0.53 -8.86
C SER A 811 40.53 -0.18 -10.32
N GLN A 812 39.23 -0.04 -10.59
CA GLN A 812 38.63 0.27 -11.89
C GLN A 812 38.54 1.76 -12.20
N PHE A 813 38.89 2.65 -11.25
CA PHE A 813 38.73 4.10 -11.41
C PHE A 813 39.82 4.67 -12.34
N THR A 814 39.43 4.94 -13.59
CA THR A 814 40.31 5.50 -14.63
C THR A 814 40.08 6.99 -14.84
N LEU A 815 41.06 7.67 -15.44
CA LEU A 815 40.91 9.07 -15.85
C LEU A 815 40.14 9.24 -17.16
#